data_AF-A0A3M8DE52-F1
#
_entry.id   AF-A0A3M8DE52-F1
#
_cell.length_a   1.000
_cell.length_b   1.000
_cell.length_c   1.000
_cell.angle_alpha   90.00
_cell.angle_beta   90.00
_cell.angle_gamma   90.00
#
_symmetry.space_group_name_H-M   'P 1'
#
loop_
_entity.id
_entity.type
_entity.pdbx_description
1 polymer ?
#
loop_
_entity_poly.entity_id
_entity_poly.type
_entity_poly.pdbx_seq_one_letter_code
_entity_poly.pdbx_strand_id
1 'polypeptide(L)'
;MRKQIKRSLCGLLVTSMLMITPGFASAAGGFLPYDDISKHWARGSIVRGVEAGLFAAGTNVPHFYPNREMTRAEFLAMLDRLYNNGGQYTIYPLTFLSEHAQLSKGEGFDEPYLPYKDVDRLTWWYRPILRVSYLLDRLYGPGAIQEVFPGEKMNPTQAISQEEAAKLLALYTAATDSAKAWDEVKAWGWLEGEKNDKLKRGEAAAAADRLIDFLLQDQILPLLDYDSQKFPMVPEIQDIFPLFAHYTEQKTPDEQAYFDAVNAIVNQMDGEETYQVLRKLGSTSFPNQIGVHYYLSWDPTQEFAGNLDEAFLAIDAYFADKMILPDTLRLLCANVYDISLQMGSKKPKVYGEVQERLARYLEKVKKGSEEWEALTLYLAALDVKGEKIEDALASYRSFAAENHEALINAVYYLTRQDRLDEAQELVASIKPYHKDTRMIQLVKLLRQDLDSLKEQSKIALDLAYSLRKMESASTVQVKGESVLSGYLFKYTQDIDRERKASRTTGYYQSPYKPILDKMESYTDEKAERHYTYDSESEKWVSGRTKKRDFLHEWVATISIKERLSDWNARYYKQTFGRYDVITEWIPRTALEEKSRGASLGKGKIKAAPLYINKYYIDRESKNLVQHIWRYEELYENQEYVAYSGTDFYDYTAKVKVTIPEKVKNEVGR
;
A
#
# COMPACT_ATOMS: atom_id res chain seq x y z
N MET A 1 10.91 -18.26 34.91
CA MET A 1 10.67 -18.19 33.46
C MET A 1 9.46 -17.30 33.13
N ARG A 2 9.50 -16.02 33.53
CA ARG A 2 8.40 -15.03 33.36
C ARG A 2 8.97 -13.60 33.17
N LYS A 3 10.17 -13.49 32.61
CA LYS A 3 10.97 -12.24 32.55
C LYS A 3 11.69 -11.98 31.20
N GLN A 4 11.24 -12.58 30.10
CA GLN A 4 11.86 -12.40 28.77
C GLN A 4 10.88 -11.98 27.65
N ILE A 5 9.88 -11.14 27.94
CA ILE A 5 9.00 -10.54 26.91
C ILE A 5 8.94 -9.02 27.08
N LYS A 6 10.11 -8.39 27.22
CA LYS A 6 10.27 -6.92 27.17
C LYS A 6 11.65 -6.58 26.61
N ARG A 7 11.90 -6.87 25.33
CA ARG A 7 13.09 -6.43 24.57
C ARG A 7 12.92 -6.77 23.09
N SER A 8 12.02 -6.06 22.41
CA SER A 8 11.94 -6.03 20.95
C SER A 8 11.21 -4.75 20.53
N LEU A 9 11.86 -3.60 20.69
CA LEU A 9 11.40 -2.33 20.10
C LEU A 9 12.51 -1.25 20.14
N CYS A 10 13.72 -1.59 19.68
CA CYS A 10 14.74 -0.61 19.29
C CYS A 10 15.29 -1.11 17.96
N GLY A 11 14.88 -0.47 16.87
CA GLY A 11 15.08 -0.95 15.51
C GLY A 11 13.80 -0.84 14.69
N LEU A 12 13.27 0.37 14.54
CA LEU A 12 12.35 0.71 13.45
C LEU A 12 13.06 1.72 12.55
N LEU A 13 14.14 1.26 11.91
CA LEU A 13 14.39 1.65 10.54
C LEU A 13 13.41 0.82 9.71
N VAL A 14 12.66 1.49 8.85
CA VAL A 14 11.70 0.90 7.91
C VAL A 14 12.32 -0.35 7.30
N THR A 15 11.86 -1.53 7.72
CA THR A 15 12.25 -2.81 7.12
C THR A 15 11.63 -2.86 5.73
N SER A 16 12.31 -2.24 4.75
CA SER A 16 12.16 -2.61 3.36
C SER A 16 12.53 -4.09 3.27
N MET A 17 11.53 -4.90 2.92
CA MET A 17 11.63 -6.30 2.54
C MET A 17 12.93 -6.56 1.74
N LEU A 18 13.96 -7.09 2.41
CA LEU A 18 15.11 -7.69 1.75
C LEU A 18 14.64 -9.02 1.15
N MET A 19 14.07 -8.94 -0.05
CA MET A 19 13.95 -10.07 -0.95
C MET A 19 15.37 -10.52 -1.27
N ILE A 20 15.81 -11.62 -0.68
CA ILE A 20 16.95 -12.38 -1.15
C ILE A 20 16.57 -12.92 -2.52
N THR A 21 16.81 -12.12 -3.57
CA THR A 21 16.95 -12.67 -4.91
C THR A 21 18.29 -13.40 -4.94
N PRO A 22 18.37 -14.65 -5.42
CA PRO A 22 19.66 -15.22 -5.75
C PRO A 22 20.26 -14.36 -6.86
N GLY A 23 21.27 -13.56 -6.48
CA GLY A 23 22.03 -12.75 -7.41
C GLY A 23 22.72 -13.65 -8.43
N PHE A 24 22.24 -13.62 -9.67
CA PHE A 24 23.13 -13.89 -10.80
C PHE A 24 24.04 -12.67 -10.92
N ALA A 25 25.29 -12.85 -10.51
CA ALA A 25 26.33 -11.87 -10.61
C ALA A 25 26.35 -11.24 -12.02
N SER A 26 26.35 -9.91 -12.07
CA SER A 26 26.79 -9.18 -13.25
C SER A 26 28.26 -9.51 -13.47
N ALA A 27 28.52 -10.43 -14.39
CA ALA A 27 29.84 -10.63 -14.96
C ALA A 27 29.82 -10.00 -16.36
N ALA A 28 30.77 -9.09 -16.59
CA ALA A 28 31.11 -8.55 -17.89
C ALA A 28 31.53 -9.69 -18.84
N GLY A 29 30.54 -10.31 -19.48
CA GLY A 29 30.64 -11.42 -20.41
C GLY A 29 29.23 -11.71 -20.92
N GLY A 30 28.80 -11.01 -21.97
CA GLY A 30 27.42 -10.90 -22.40
C GLY A 30 26.74 -12.24 -22.68
N PHE A 31 26.01 -12.76 -21.69
CA PHE A 31 25.05 -13.83 -21.87
C PHE A 31 23.89 -13.29 -22.73
N LEU A 32 23.81 -13.77 -23.97
CA LEU A 32 22.61 -13.58 -24.79
C LEU A 32 21.67 -14.76 -24.51
N PRO A 33 20.49 -14.53 -23.92
CA PRO A 33 19.56 -15.61 -23.59
C PRO A 33 18.97 -16.30 -24.83
N TYR A 34 19.05 -15.65 -26.00
CA TYR A 34 18.54 -16.17 -27.27
C TYR A 34 19.45 -15.78 -28.43
N ASP A 35 19.53 -16.64 -29.44
CA ASP A 35 20.43 -16.44 -30.59
C ASP A 35 19.91 -15.36 -31.57
N ASP A 36 18.59 -15.18 -31.62
CA ASP A 36 17.89 -14.37 -32.64
C ASP A 36 17.67 -12.90 -32.24
N ILE A 37 18.18 -12.47 -31.08
CA ILE A 37 18.02 -11.09 -30.59
C ILE A 37 19.26 -10.21 -30.75
N SER A 38 20.39 -10.77 -31.19
CA SER A 38 21.71 -10.09 -31.19
C SER A 38 21.72 -8.72 -31.89
N LYS A 39 20.97 -8.57 -32.99
CA LYS A 39 20.82 -7.34 -33.78
C LYS A 39 19.45 -6.67 -33.64
N HIS A 40 18.59 -7.16 -32.74
CA HIS A 40 17.24 -6.64 -32.56
C HIS A 40 17.26 -5.39 -31.67
N TRP A 41 16.48 -4.36 -32.00
CA TRP A 41 16.44 -3.11 -31.22
C TRP A 41 16.01 -3.33 -29.76
N ALA A 42 15.07 -4.23 -29.53
CA ALA A 42 14.57 -4.59 -28.20
C ALA A 42 15.51 -5.53 -27.41
N ARG A 43 16.75 -5.77 -27.88
CA ARG A 43 17.69 -6.71 -27.24
C ARG A 43 17.85 -6.41 -25.75
N GLY A 44 18.10 -5.15 -25.37
CA GLY A 44 18.30 -4.75 -23.98
C GLY A 44 17.09 -5.09 -23.12
N SER A 45 15.90 -4.69 -23.57
CA SER A 45 14.63 -4.95 -22.89
C SER A 45 14.31 -6.44 -22.77
N ILE A 46 14.64 -7.25 -23.80
CA ILE A 46 14.46 -8.70 -23.74
C ILE A 46 15.39 -9.32 -22.69
N VAL A 47 16.66 -8.91 -22.64
CA VAL A 47 17.63 -9.40 -21.65
C VAL A 47 17.18 -9.03 -20.23
N ARG A 48 16.85 -7.75 -19.98
CA ARG A 48 16.29 -7.32 -18.69
C ARG A 48 15.01 -8.08 -18.33
N GLY A 49 14.13 -8.32 -19.30
CA GLY A 49 12.91 -9.10 -19.08
C GLY A 49 13.18 -10.56 -18.68
N VAL A 50 14.26 -11.18 -19.18
CA VAL A 50 14.70 -12.51 -18.72
C VAL A 50 15.29 -12.46 -17.33
N GLU A 51 16.15 -11.47 -17.03
CA GLU A 51 16.75 -11.27 -15.71
C GLU A 51 15.69 -11.01 -14.64
N ALA A 52 14.65 -10.25 -15.00
CA ALA A 52 13.47 -10.02 -14.19
C ALA A 52 12.52 -11.23 -14.16
N GLY A 53 12.79 -12.34 -14.86
CA GLY A 53 11.95 -13.55 -14.85
C GLY A 53 10.62 -13.44 -15.60
N LEU A 54 10.43 -12.43 -16.46
CA LEU A 54 9.23 -12.25 -17.28
C LEU A 54 9.18 -13.22 -18.47
N PHE A 55 10.34 -13.60 -19.01
CA PHE A 55 10.49 -14.52 -20.15
C PHE A 55 11.39 -15.69 -19.80
N ALA A 56 11.04 -16.88 -20.28
CA ALA A 56 11.82 -18.10 -20.02
C ALA A 56 13.00 -18.22 -21.00
N ALA A 57 14.22 -18.38 -20.47
CA ALA A 57 15.43 -18.66 -21.24
C ALA A 57 16.03 -20.02 -20.85
N GLY A 58 16.76 -20.65 -21.77
CA GLY A 58 17.46 -21.91 -21.53
C GLY A 58 17.74 -22.69 -22.80
N THR A 59 18.51 -23.79 -22.68
CA THR A 59 18.94 -24.62 -23.82
C THR A 59 17.79 -25.19 -24.65
N ASN A 60 16.62 -25.38 -24.04
CA ASN A 60 15.41 -25.87 -24.71
C ASN A 60 14.57 -24.76 -25.36
N VAL A 61 14.96 -23.48 -25.22
CA VAL A 61 14.28 -22.31 -25.79
C VAL A 61 15.33 -21.37 -26.43
N PRO A 62 15.99 -21.78 -27.52
CA PRO A 62 17.13 -21.03 -28.09
C PRO A 62 16.74 -19.72 -28.80
N HIS A 63 15.45 -19.51 -29.07
CA HIS A 63 14.94 -18.36 -29.83
C HIS A 63 13.80 -17.65 -29.10
N PHE A 64 13.79 -16.32 -29.16
CA PHE A 64 12.75 -15.49 -28.60
C PHE A 64 11.63 -15.17 -29.60
N TYR A 65 11.95 -15.08 -30.89
CA TYR A 65 11.09 -14.64 -31.98
C TYR A 65 10.54 -13.21 -31.78
N PRO A 66 11.42 -12.18 -31.69
CA PRO A 66 11.00 -10.83 -31.31
C PRO A 66 10.02 -10.18 -32.29
N ASN A 67 10.05 -10.57 -33.57
CA ASN A 67 9.15 -10.06 -34.61
C ASN A 67 7.84 -10.84 -34.72
N ARG A 68 7.67 -11.95 -33.98
CA ARG A 68 6.44 -12.72 -33.98
C ARG A 68 5.40 -11.98 -33.15
N GLU A 69 4.15 -12.02 -33.62
CA GLU A 69 3.00 -11.59 -32.84
C GLU A 69 2.95 -12.34 -31.49
N MET A 70 2.60 -11.60 -30.45
CA MET A 70 2.42 -12.12 -29.10
C MET A 70 0.96 -12.54 -28.91
N THR A 71 0.74 -13.71 -28.32
CA THR A 71 -0.62 -14.18 -28.05
C THR A 71 -1.22 -13.51 -26.80
N ARG A 72 -2.55 -13.47 -26.70
CA ARG A 72 -3.26 -12.97 -25.52
C ARG A 72 -2.82 -13.69 -24.23
N ALA A 73 -2.65 -15.01 -24.28
CA ALA A 73 -2.18 -15.81 -23.15
C ALA A 73 -0.75 -15.48 -22.73
N GLU A 74 0.16 -15.30 -23.68
CA GLU A 74 1.54 -14.90 -23.38
C GLU A 74 1.61 -13.53 -22.74
N PHE A 75 0.82 -12.56 -23.22
CA PHE A 75 0.81 -11.21 -22.68
C PHE A 75 0.28 -11.18 -21.25
N LEU A 76 -0.81 -11.90 -20.95
CA LEU A 76 -1.33 -12.01 -19.59
C LEU A 76 -0.36 -12.74 -18.65
N ALA A 77 0.37 -13.74 -19.15
CA ALA A 77 1.42 -14.37 -18.36
C ALA A 77 2.61 -13.45 -18.06
N MET A 78 2.96 -12.56 -18.99
CA MET A 78 3.96 -11.52 -18.74
C MET A 78 3.46 -10.51 -17.69
N LEU A 79 2.21 -10.03 -17.80
CA LEU A 79 1.62 -9.10 -16.82
C LEU A 79 1.50 -9.71 -15.43
N ASP A 80 1.11 -10.97 -15.35
CA ASP A 80 1.04 -11.71 -14.10
C ASP A 80 2.42 -11.82 -13.42
N ARG A 81 3.48 -12.14 -14.18
CA ARG A 81 4.84 -12.13 -13.65
C ARG A 81 5.28 -10.74 -13.21
N LEU A 82 4.95 -9.72 -13.98
CA LEU A 82 5.27 -8.34 -13.64
C LEU A 82 4.60 -7.89 -12.34
N TYR A 83 3.34 -8.27 -12.12
CA TYR A 83 2.64 -8.05 -10.86
C TYR A 83 3.37 -8.71 -9.68
N ASN A 84 3.77 -9.97 -9.84
CA ASN A 84 4.50 -10.72 -8.80
C ASN A 84 5.91 -10.16 -8.54
N ASN A 85 6.53 -9.52 -9.54
CA ASN A 85 7.87 -8.94 -9.46
C ASN A 85 7.88 -7.47 -8.99
N GLY A 86 7.03 -7.14 -8.03
CA GLY A 86 6.96 -5.81 -7.41
C GLY A 86 5.83 -4.92 -7.90
N GLY A 87 5.20 -5.23 -9.04
CA GLY A 87 4.03 -4.48 -9.52
C GLY A 87 2.86 -4.46 -8.53
N GLN A 88 2.77 -5.48 -7.68
CA GLN A 88 1.79 -5.55 -6.60
C GLN A 88 1.87 -4.36 -5.64
N TYR A 89 3.07 -3.83 -5.33
CA TYR A 89 3.23 -2.73 -4.38
C TYR A 89 2.69 -1.42 -4.94
N THR A 90 2.88 -1.19 -6.24
CA THR A 90 2.39 0.00 -6.93
C THR A 90 0.86 0.05 -6.93
N ILE A 91 0.18 -1.07 -7.18
CA ILE A 91 -1.30 -1.11 -7.24
C ILE A 91 -1.95 -1.61 -5.94
N TYR A 92 -1.15 -1.93 -4.92
CA TYR A 92 -1.64 -2.33 -3.61
C TYR A 92 -2.65 -1.34 -3.04
N PRO A 93 -2.42 -0.01 -3.14
CA PRO A 93 -3.38 0.95 -2.62
C PRO A 93 -4.74 0.91 -3.32
N LEU A 94 -4.89 0.29 -4.50
CA LEU A 94 -6.21 0.18 -5.15
C LEU A 94 -6.81 -1.23 -5.04
N THR A 95 -5.95 -2.23 -4.90
CA THR A 95 -6.39 -3.64 -4.83
C THR A 95 -6.66 -4.09 -3.40
N PHE A 96 -5.84 -3.64 -2.44
CA PHE A 96 -5.90 -3.94 -1.00
C PHE A 96 -6.16 -5.41 -0.68
N LEU A 97 -5.64 -6.30 -1.53
CA LEU A 97 -5.83 -7.74 -1.37
C LEU A 97 -5.31 -8.18 0.00
N SER A 98 -6.15 -8.95 0.70
CA SER A 98 -5.76 -9.57 1.98
C SER A 98 -4.67 -10.63 1.77
N GLU A 99 -4.00 -11.00 2.85
CA GLU A 99 -3.09 -12.16 2.84
C GLU A 99 -3.80 -13.47 2.45
N HIS A 100 -5.11 -13.55 2.67
CA HIS A 100 -5.93 -14.69 2.26
C HIS A 100 -6.12 -14.77 0.73
N ALA A 101 -5.99 -13.66 0.02
CA ALA A 101 -6.07 -13.61 -1.44
C ALA A 101 -4.83 -14.21 -2.16
N GLN A 102 -3.90 -14.83 -1.42
CA GLN A 102 -2.69 -15.46 -1.96
C GLN A 102 -3.00 -16.28 -3.21
N LEU A 103 -2.35 -15.90 -4.33
CA LEU A 103 -2.37 -16.63 -5.60
C LEU A 103 -3.78 -16.85 -6.21
N SER A 104 -4.73 -15.94 -5.97
CA SER A 104 -6.11 -16.03 -6.48
C SER A 104 -6.92 -17.20 -5.93
N LYS A 105 -6.75 -17.51 -4.65
CA LYS A 105 -7.68 -18.40 -3.94
C LYS A 105 -8.99 -17.73 -3.51
N GLY A 106 -9.11 -16.41 -3.72
CA GLY A 106 -10.24 -15.61 -3.24
C GLY A 106 -10.04 -15.17 -1.78
N GLU A 107 -10.98 -14.40 -1.25
CA GLU A 107 -10.96 -13.92 0.16
C GLU A 107 -11.92 -14.71 1.06
N GLY A 108 -12.52 -15.79 0.55
CA GLY A 108 -13.57 -16.54 1.23
C GLY A 108 -13.55 -18.03 0.88
N PHE A 109 -14.73 -18.64 0.71
CA PHE A 109 -14.88 -20.08 0.47
C PHE A 109 -14.73 -20.45 -0.99
N ASP A 110 -15.21 -19.59 -1.89
CA ASP A 110 -15.22 -19.90 -3.32
C ASP A 110 -13.90 -19.50 -3.98
N GLU A 111 -13.27 -20.47 -4.65
CA GLU A 111 -12.18 -20.17 -5.55
C GLU A 111 -12.71 -19.42 -6.78
N PRO A 112 -12.10 -18.28 -7.17
CA PRO A 112 -12.50 -17.56 -8.37
C PRO A 112 -12.28 -18.42 -9.61
N TYR A 113 -13.12 -18.20 -10.63
CA TYR A 113 -13.04 -18.90 -11.90
C TYR A 113 -13.08 -17.92 -13.07
N LEU A 114 -12.53 -18.34 -14.21
CA LEU A 114 -12.55 -17.54 -15.44
C LEU A 114 -13.94 -17.54 -16.10
N PRO A 115 -14.40 -16.41 -16.63
CA PRO A 115 -15.69 -16.31 -17.32
C PRO A 115 -15.65 -16.88 -18.76
N TYR A 116 -14.59 -17.62 -19.12
CA TYR A 116 -14.34 -18.10 -20.49
C TYR A 116 -14.43 -19.62 -20.59
N LYS A 117 -15.13 -20.11 -21.63
CA LYS A 117 -15.34 -21.54 -21.88
C LYS A 117 -14.15 -22.22 -22.59
N ASP A 118 -13.26 -21.46 -23.20
CA ASP A 118 -12.13 -21.94 -24.01
C ASP A 118 -10.77 -21.83 -23.28
N VAL A 119 -10.77 -21.49 -21.99
CA VAL A 119 -9.58 -21.43 -21.15
C VAL A 119 -9.62 -22.57 -20.14
N ASP A 120 -9.03 -23.71 -20.52
CA ASP A 120 -9.05 -24.95 -19.73
C ASP A 120 -8.10 -24.89 -18.52
N ARG A 121 -8.54 -25.40 -17.36
CA ARG A 121 -7.79 -25.41 -16.08
C ARG A 121 -6.43 -26.13 -16.15
N LEU A 122 -6.25 -27.06 -17.08
CA LEU A 122 -5.03 -27.84 -17.27
C LEU A 122 -4.01 -27.15 -18.18
N THR A 123 -4.36 -26.01 -18.78
CA THR A 123 -3.43 -25.25 -19.62
C THR A 123 -2.49 -24.37 -18.78
N TRP A 124 -1.28 -24.14 -19.29
CA TRP A 124 -0.27 -23.34 -18.60
C TRP A 124 -0.70 -21.88 -18.38
N TRP A 125 -1.62 -21.37 -19.21
CA TRP A 125 -2.10 -20.00 -19.15
C TRP A 125 -3.31 -19.79 -18.22
N TYR A 126 -3.97 -20.85 -17.73
CA TYR A 126 -5.16 -20.70 -16.89
C TYR A 126 -4.89 -19.84 -15.65
N ARG A 127 -3.85 -20.19 -14.89
CA ARG A 127 -3.51 -19.50 -13.64
C ARG A 127 -3.12 -18.03 -13.84
N PRO A 128 -2.23 -17.69 -14.80
CA PRO A 128 -1.95 -16.28 -15.08
C PRO A 128 -3.19 -15.48 -15.51
N ILE A 129 -4.03 -16.05 -16.39
CA ILE A 129 -5.26 -15.36 -16.84
C ILE A 129 -6.22 -15.18 -15.66
N LEU A 130 -6.36 -16.19 -14.78
CA LEU A 130 -7.19 -16.09 -13.57
C LEU A 130 -6.69 -14.99 -12.63
N ARG A 131 -5.38 -14.90 -12.40
CA ARG A 131 -4.79 -13.86 -11.55
C ARG A 131 -5.05 -12.47 -12.10
N VAL A 132 -4.80 -12.25 -13.39
CA VAL A 132 -5.08 -10.94 -14.01
C VAL A 132 -6.58 -10.65 -14.02
N SER A 133 -7.45 -11.63 -14.32
CA SER A 133 -8.91 -11.46 -14.26
C SER A 133 -9.35 -11.01 -12.87
N TYR A 134 -8.85 -11.65 -11.82
CA TYR A 134 -9.18 -11.31 -10.45
C TYR A 134 -8.70 -9.90 -10.05
N LEU A 135 -7.50 -9.49 -10.49
CA LEU A 135 -7.00 -8.13 -10.30
C LEU A 135 -7.87 -7.11 -11.03
N LEU A 136 -8.29 -7.39 -12.26
CA LEU A 136 -9.19 -6.53 -13.01
C LEU A 136 -10.55 -6.43 -12.32
N ASP A 137 -11.14 -7.54 -11.87
CA ASP A 137 -12.41 -7.50 -11.14
C ASP A 137 -12.27 -6.70 -9.85
N ARG A 138 -11.15 -6.86 -9.13
CA ARG A 138 -10.85 -6.04 -7.95
C ARG A 138 -10.76 -4.57 -8.31
N LEU A 139 -10.10 -4.17 -9.39
CA LEU A 139 -9.91 -2.75 -9.74
C LEU A 139 -11.15 -2.11 -10.40
N TYR A 140 -11.87 -2.88 -11.21
CA TYR A 140 -12.77 -2.35 -12.24
C TYR A 140 -14.18 -2.96 -12.21
N GLY A 141 -14.39 -4.00 -11.40
CA GLY A 141 -15.69 -4.61 -11.17
C GLY A 141 -15.92 -5.91 -11.92
N PRO A 142 -16.99 -6.64 -11.57
CA PRO A 142 -17.19 -8.01 -12.03
C PRO A 142 -17.19 -8.16 -13.54
N GLY A 143 -16.33 -9.03 -14.08
CA GLY A 143 -16.25 -9.30 -15.51
C GLY A 143 -15.43 -8.26 -16.28
N ALA A 144 -14.58 -7.47 -15.61
CA ALA A 144 -13.77 -6.44 -16.25
C ALA A 144 -12.87 -7.00 -17.37
N ILE A 145 -12.39 -8.24 -17.24
CA ILE A 145 -11.62 -8.89 -18.31
C ILE A 145 -12.43 -9.06 -19.61
N GLN A 146 -13.76 -9.19 -19.53
CA GLN A 146 -14.63 -9.33 -20.70
C GLN A 146 -14.86 -8.00 -21.45
N GLU A 147 -14.58 -6.86 -20.84
CA GLU A 147 -14.51 -5.58 -21.57
C GLU A 147 -13.23 -5.47 -22.41
N VAL A 148 -12.19 -6.25 -22.06
CA VAL A 148 -10.97 -6.38 -22.86
C VAL A 148 -11.13 -7.46 -23.93
N PHE A 149 -11.62 -8.65 -23.55
CA PHE A 149 -11.90 -9.76 -24.46
C PHE A 149 -13.39 -10.14 -24.40
N PRO A 150 -14.23 -9.55 -25.27
CA PRO A 150 -15.67 -9.74 -25.23
C PRO A 150 -16.15 -11.17 -25.50
N GLY A 151 -17.24 -11.54 -24.82
CA GLY A 151 -17.94 -12.81 -25.00
C GLY A 151 -17.49 -13.93 -24.06
N GLU A 152 -17.91 -15.16 -24.38
CA GLU A 152 -17.60 -16.37 -23.58
C GLU A 152 -16.32 -17.09 -24.04
N LYS A 153 -15.65 -16.57 -25.07
CA LYS A 153 -14.40 -17.14 -25.61
C LYS A 153 -13.31 -16.09 -25.64
N MET A 154 -12.19 -16.38 -24.99
CA MET A 154 -11.04 -15.49 -24.88
C MET A 154 -10.08 -15.63 -26.06
N ASN A 155 -10.07 -16.76 -26.76
CA ASN A 155 -9.11 -17.15 -27.79
C ASN A 155 -7.65 -16.94 -27.33
N PRO A 156 -7.16 -17.70 -26.33
CA PRO A 156 -5.86 -17.45 -25.68
C PRO A 156 -4.65 -17.46 -26.64
N THR A 157 -4.73 -18.21 -27.74
CA THR A 157 -3.66 -18.31 -28.75
C THR A 157 -3.73 -17.26 -29.86
N GLN A 158 -4.77 -16.42 -29.88
CA GLN A 158 -4.90 -15.33 -30.82
C GLN A 158 -3.89 -14.23 -30.50
N ALA A 159 -3.36 -13.57 -31.53
CA ALA A 159 -2.52 -12.38 -31.37
C ALA A 159 -3.27 -11.24 -30.67
N ILE A 160 -2.65 -10.68 -29.63
CA ILE A 160 -3.18 -9.54 -28.88
C ILE A 160 -3.03 -8.26 -29.71
N SER A 161 -4.04 -7.39 -29.68
CA SER A 161 -3.92 -6.05 -30.29
C SER A 161 -3.24 -5.05 -29.34
N GLN A 162 -2.71 -3.98 -29.90
CA GLN A 162 -2.22 -2.83 -29.16
C GLN A 162 -3.29 -2.23 -28.22
N GLU A 163 -4.54 -2.14 -28.65
CA GLU A 163 -5.66 -1.69 -27.80
C GLU A 163 -5.93 -2.63 -26.61
N GLU A 164 -5.97 -3.94 -26.85
CA GLU A 164 -6.17 -4.94 -25.78
C GLU A 164 -5.03 -4.86 -24.75
N ALA A 165 -3.79 -4.76 -25.22
CA ALA A 165 -2.62 -4.58 -24.37
C ALA A 165 -2.70 -3.29 -23.55
N ALA A 166 -3.11 -2.17 -24.16
CA ALA A 166 -3.26 -0.90 -23.46
C ALA A 166 -4.33 -0.93 -22.37
N LYS A 167 -5.49 -1.55 -22.62
CA LYS A 167 -6.54 -1.71 -21.59
C LYS A 167 -6.06 -2.51 -20.39
N LEU A 168 -5.22 -3.52 -20.61
CA LEU A 168 -4.61 -4.28 -19.52
C LEU A 168 -3.53 -3.47 -18.80
N LEU A 169 -2.68 -2.73 -19.51
CA LEU A 169 -1.64 -1.89 -18.92
C LEU A 169 -2.20 -0.68 -18.15
N ALA A 170 -3.41 -0.22 -18.47
CA ALA A 170 -4.09 0.88 -17.77
C ALA A 170 -4.27 0.63 -16.26
N LEU A 171 -4.15 -0.63 -15.82
CA LEU A 171 -4.13 -0.96 -14.39
C LEU A 171 -2.97 -0.28 -13.62
N TYR A 172 -1.91 0.13 -14.32
CA TYR A 172 -0.74 0.81 -13.74
C TYR A 172 -0.71 2.33 -13.98
N THR A 173 -1.65 2.91 -14.75
CA THR A 173 -1.57 4.33 -15.16
C THR A 173 -2.29 5.30 -14.22
N ALA A 174 -2.88 4.81 -13.12
CA ALA A 174 -3.80 5.55 -12.25
C ALA A 174 -4.97 6.20 -13.02
N ALA A 175 -5.34 5.61 -14.16
CA ALA A 175 -6.44 6.06 -14.99
C ALA A 175 -7.78 5.97 -14.28
N THR A 176 -8.57 7.03 -14.41
CA THR A 176 -9.95 7.04 -13.93
C THR A 176 -10.94 6.50 -14.97
N ASP A 177 -10.54 6.31 -16.24
CA ASP A 177 -11.43 5.84 -17.32
C ASP A 177 -10.69 5.00 -18.37
N SER A 178 -11.03 3.73 -18.50
CA SER A 178 -10.38 2.83 -19.47
C SER A 178 -10.72 3.07 -20.92
N ALA A 179 -11.75 3.87 -21.23
CA ALA A 179 -11.96 4.35 -22.58
C ALA A 179 -10.75 5.16 -23.11
N LYS A 180 -9.95 5.72 -22.20
CA LYS A 180 -8.73 6.49 -22.49
C LYS A 180 -7.44 5.69 -22.35
N ALA A 181 -7.54 4.39 -22.03
CA ALA A 181 -6.39 3.53 -21.75
C ALA A 181 -5.30 3.62 -22.84
N TRP A 182 -5.69 3.61 -24.11
CA TRP A 182 -4.74 3.75 -25.22
C TRP A 182 -3.98 5.08 -25.18
N ASP A 183 -4.70 6.19 -25.02
CA ASP A 183 -4.11 7.53 -25.06
C ASP A 183 -3.17 7.74 -23.85
N GLU A 184 -3.54 7.20 -22.69
CA GLU A 184 -2.74 7.28 -21.47
C GLU A 184 -1.48 6.42 -21.54
N VAL A 185 -1.60 5.15 -21.93
CA VAL A 185 -0.47 4.22 -22.09
C VAL A 185 0.51 4.75 -23.14
N LYS A 186 -0.01 5.35 -24.23
CA LYS A 186 0.81 6.04 -25.23
C LYS A 186 1.46 7.31 -24.68
N ALA A 187 0.76 8.09 -23.86
CA ALA A 187 1.32 9.27 -23.17
C ALA A 187 2.36 8.89 -22.10
N TRP A 188 2.38 7.65 -21.61
CA TRP A 188 3.47 7.10 -20.81
C TRP A 188 4.62 6.53 -21.66
N GLY A 189 4.44 6.43 -22.98
CA GLY A 189 5.44 5.91 -23.91
C GLY A 189 5.64 4.39 -23.82
N TRP A 190 4.70 3.65 -23.22
CA TRP A 190 4.84 2.21 -23.03
C TRP A 190 4.53 1.40 -24.29
N LEU A 191 3.57 1.87 -25.09
CA LEU A 191 3.20 1.28 -26.39
C LEU A 191 3.33 2.30 -27.52
N GLU A 192 3.61 1.80 -28.71
CA GLU A 192 3.81 2.57 -29.95
C GLU A 192 2.93 1.97 -31.07
N GLY A 193 2.78 2.69 -32.19
CA GLY A 193 1.96 2.25 -33.33
C GLY A 193 0.49 2.69 -33.26
N GLU A 194 -0.39 1.92 -33.92
CA GLU A 194 -1.83 2.15 -34.03
C GLU A 194 -2.65 1.15 -33.21
N LYS A 195 -3.87 1.54 -32.79
CA LYS A 195 -4.74 0.76 -31.87
C LYS A 195 -4.98 -0.68 -32.33
N ASN A 196 -5.16 -0.90 -33.63
CA ASN A 196 -5.55 -2.18 -34.20
C ASN A 196 -4.36 -3.09 -34.57
N ASP A 197 -3.14 -2.59 -34.45
CA ASP A 197 -1.95 -3.37 -34.78
C ASP A 197 -1.80 -4.56 -33.83
N LYS A 198 -1.20 -5.64 -34.32
CA LYS A 198 -0.86 -6.80 -33.50
C LYS A 198 0.46 -6.53 -32.78
N LEU A 199 0.45 -6.73 -31.47
CA LEU A 199 1.63 -6.50 -30.64
C LEU A 199 2.66 -7.62 -30.88
N LYS A 200 3.90 -7.24 -31.20
CA LYS A 200 5.01 -8.19 -31.33
C LYS A 200 5.66 -8.47 -29.99
N ARG A 201 6.32 -9.62 -29.85
CA ARG A 201 7.03 -10.01 -28.61
C ARG A 201 8.13 -9.02 -28.21
N GLY A 202 8.87 -8.48 -29.19
CA GLY A 202 9.91 -7.47 -28.92
C GLY A 202 9.33 -6.15 -28.40
N GLU A 203 8.17 -5.74 -28.92
CA GLU A 203 7.44 -4.54 -28.46
C GLU A 203 6.90 -4.73 -27.05
N ALA A 204 6.33 -5.91 -26.75
CA ALA A 204 5.88 -6.25 -25.41
C ALA A 204 7.02 -6.28 -24.38
N ALA A 205 8.20 -6.79 -24.77
CA ALA A 205 9.38 -6.75 -23.91
C ALA A 205 9.84 -5.31 -23.62
N ALA A 206 9.84 -4.44 -24.63
CA ALA A 206 10.15 -3.01 -24.43
C ALA A 206 9.12 -2.29 -23.55
N ALA A 207 7.83 -2.62 -23.70
CA ALA A 207 6.77 -2.11 -22.83
C ALA A 207 6.97 -2.56 -21.37
N ALA A 208 7.26 -3.84 -21.16
CA ALA A 208 7.51 -4.39 -19.83
C ALA A 208 8.75 -3.78 -19.17
N ASP A 209 9.82 -3.56 -19.92
CA ASP A 209 11.06 -2.91 -19.45
C ASP A 209 10.79 -1.48 -18.93
N ARG A 210 10.07 -0.68 -19.71
CA ARG A 210 9.63 0.66 -19.30
C ARG A 210 8.72 0.63 -18.07
N LEU A 211 7.87 -0.40 -17.98
CA LEU A 211 6.98 -0.55 -16.83
C LEU A 211 7.74 -1.00 -15.58
N ILE A 212 8.78 -1.84 -15.68
CA ILE A 212 9.65 -2.16 -14.54
C ILE A 212 10.24 -0.87 -13.96
N ASP A 213 10.77 0.01 -14.81
CA ASP A 213 11.33 1.29 -14.36
C ASP A 213 10.26 2.15 -13.66
N PHE A 214 9.04 2.20 -14.21
CA PHE A 214 7.92 2.92 -13.60
C PHE A 214 7.54 2.37 -12.22
N LEU A 215 7.45 1.05 -12.09
CA LEU A 215 7.01 0.37 -10.86
C LEU A 215 8.03 0.49 -9.71
N LEU A 216 9.31 0.67 -10.04
CA LEU A 216 10.39 0.85 -9.05
C LEU A 216 10.48 2.27 -8.48
N GLN A 217 9.84 3.26 -9.12
CA GLN A 217 10.02 4.68 -8.77
C GLN A 217 9.02 5.18 -7.73
N ASP A 218 7.73 5.20 -8.07
CA ASP A 218 6.69 5.80 -7.21
C ASP A 218 5.41 4.96 -7.21
N GLN A 219 4.68 5.00 -6.09
CA GLN A 219 3.35 4.43 -6.00
C GLN A 219 2.32 5.27 -6.79
N ILE A 220 1.28 4.62 -7.30
CA ILE A 220 0.10 5.37 -7.75
C ILE A 220 -0.54 6.07 -6.55
N LEU A 221 -1.16 7.23 -6.80
CA LEU A 221 -1.70 8.09 -5.75
C LEU A 221 -0.62 8.54 -4.75
N PRO A 222 0.40 9.29 -5.20
CA PRO A 222 1.54 9.71 -4.37
C PRO A 222 1.13 10.40 -3.07
N LEU A 223 0.00 11.12 -3.03
CA LEU A 223 -0.46 11.84 -1.83
C LEU A 223 -1.28 10.97 -0.88
N LEU A 224 -1.54 9.70 -1.19
CA LEU A 224 -2.35 8.82 -0.34
C LEU A 224 -1.56 8.38 0.90
N ASP A 225 -2.10 8.70 2.06
CA ASP A 225 -1.50 8.47 3.38
C ASP A 225 -2.57 7.95 4.36
N TYR A 226 -3.06 6.74 4.08
CA TYR A 226 -4.19 6.16 4.82
C TYR A 226 -3.80 5.73 6.25
N ASP A 227 -2.53 5.42 6.50
CA ASP A 227 -2.01 5.05 7.82
C ASP A 227 -1.43 6.25 8.61
N SER A 228 -1.32 7.42 7.97
CA SER A 228 -0.73 8.63 8.54
C SER A 228 0.75 8.48 8.93
N GLN A 229 1.47 7.58 8.26
CA GLN A 229 2.89 7.31 8.51
C GLN A 229 3.80 7.64 7.33
N LYS A 230 3.24 7.87 6.13
CA LYS A 230 4.03 8.13 4.92
C LYS A 230 4.77 9.47 4.96
N PHE A 231 4.17 10.49 5.56
CA PHE A 231 4.68 11.86 5.54
C PHE A 231 5.14 12.38 6.92
N PRO A 232 6.17 13.26 6.97
CA PRO A 232 6.93 13.78 5.83
C PRO A 232 7.90 12.71 5.30
N MET A 233 8.08 12.66 3.99
CA MET A 233 9.12 11.86 3.35
C MET A 233 10.47 12.53 3.58
N VAL A 234 11.47 11.76 3.99
CA VAL A 234 12.82 12.25 4.21
C VAL A 234 13.78 11.62 3.21
N PRO A 235 14.93 12.26 2.93
CA PRO A 235 15.85 11.75 1.93
C PRO A 235 16.30 10.31 2.20
N GLU A 236 16.24 9.45 1.18
CA GLU A 236 16.60 8.03 1.29
C GLU A 236 18.07 7.83 1.69
N ILE A 237 18.29 6.80 2.51
CA ILE A 237 19.60 6.33 2.96
C ILE A 237 19.90 4.98 2.31
N GLN A 238 20.99 4.89 1.55
CA GLN A 238 21.37 3.66 0.84
C GLN A 238 22.10 2.66 1.75
N ASP A 239 23.06 3.14 2.54
CA ASP A 239 23.83 2.34 3.49
C ASP A 239 23.62 2.86 4.91
N ILE A 240 22.89 2.09 5.71
CA ILE A 240 22.62 2.38 7.12
C ILE A 240 23.73 1.85 8.06
N PHE A 241 24.63 1.01 7.55
CA PHE A 241 25.70 0.36 8.31
C PHE A 241 27.10 0.64 7.75
N PRO A 242 27.45 1.89 7.41
CA PRO A 242 28.79 2.15 6.92
C PRO A 242 29.80 2.01 8.05
N LEU A 243 31.04 1.73 7.66
CA LEU A 243 32.16 1.68 8.59
C LEU A 243 32.72 3.07 8.92
N PHE A 244 32.35 4.11 8.17
CA PHE A 244 32.80 5.52 8.30
C PHE A 244 34.30 5.77 8.10
N ALA A 245 35.10 4.72 7.91
CA ALA A 245 36.50 4.81 7.54
C ALA A 245 36.89 3.62 6.65
N HIS A 246 37.95 3.79 5.87
CA HIS A 246 38.56 2.69 5.11
C HIS A 246 39.57 1.94 5.97
N TYR A 247 39.41 0.63 6.05
CA TYR A 247 40.31 -0.25 6.78
C TYR A 247 41.07 -1.17 5.84
N THR A 248 42.36 -1.37 6.10
CA THR A 248 43.17 -2.35 5.35
C THR A 248 42.91 -3.78 5.86
N GLU A 249 43.51 -4.78 5.18
CA GLU A 249 43.47 -6.16 5.65
C GLU A 249 44.15 -6.32 7.03
N GLN A 250 45.23 -5.58 7.29
CA GLN A 250 45.91 -5.56 8.58
C GLN A 250 45.33 -4.45 9.46
N LYS A 251 44.46 -4.83 10.39
CA LYS A 251 43.83 -3.92 11.35
C LYS A 251 44.63 -3.86 12.64
N THR A 252 44.73 -2.68 13.23
CA THR A 252 45.16 -2.52 14.63
C THR A 252 44.14 -3.19 15.57
N PRO A 253 44.51 -3.50 16.82
CA PRO A 253 43.58 -4.08 17.78
C PRO A 253 42.30 -3.25 17.98
N ASP A 254 42.41 -1.92 17.99
CA ASP A 254 41.27 -1.01 18.15
C ASP A 254 40.37 -0.99 16.90
N GLU A 255 40.96 -1.03 15.70
CA GLU A 255 40.20 -1.14 14.44
C GLU A 255 39.49 -2.49 14.31
N GLN A 256 40.13 -3.57 14.76
CA GLN A 256 39.50 -4.89 14.80
C GLN A 256 38.35 -4.92 15.81
N ALA A 257 38.54 -4.34 17.00
CA ALA A 257 37.49 -4.24 18.02
C ALA A 257 36.27 -3.44 17.53
N TYR A 258 36.51 -2.32 16.83
CA TYR A 258 35.44 -1.56 16.17
C TYR A 258 34.70 -2.39 15.12
N PHE A 259 35.43 -3.04 14.21
CA PHE A 259 34.86 -3.86 13.15
C PHE A 259 34.02 -5.02 13.70
N ASP A 260 34.50 -5.69 14.74
CA ASP A 260 33.77 -6.78 15.41
C ASP A 260 32.51 -6.25 16.10
N ALA A 261 32.57 -5.07 16.70
CA ALA A 261 31.41 -4.43 17.32
C ALA A 261 30.34 -4.06 16.27
N VAL A 262 30.73 -3.44 15.16
CA VAL A 262 29.81 -3.12 14.05
C VAL A 262 29.19 -4.39 13.49
N ASN A 263 29.99 -5.43 13.21
CA ASN A 263 29.46 -6.70 12.73
C ASN A 263 28.47 -7.33 13.72
N ALA A 264 28.72 -7.24 15.03
CA ALA A 264 27.78 -7.72 16.03
C ALA A 264 26.44 -6.99 15.92
N ILE A 265 26.44 -5.66 15.79
CA ILE A 265 25.22 -4.85 15.62
C ILE A 265 24.49 -5.22 14.32
N VAL A 266 25.20 -5.24 13.19
CA VAL A 266 24.64 -5.56 11.86
C VAL A 266 23.98 -6.94 11.85
N ASN A 267 24.59 -7.92 12.51
CA ASN A 267 24.09 -9.29 12.58
C ASN A 267 23.14 -9.54 13.77
N GLN A 268 22.75 -8.50 14.52
CA GLN A 268 21.88 -8.60 15.70
C GLN A 268 22.43 -9.57 16.78
N MET A 269 23.75 -9.63 16.87
CA MET A 269 24.53 -10.40 17.85
C MET A 269 25.16 -9.47 18.91
N ASP A 270 24.77 -8.21 18.94
CA ASP A 270 25.26 -7.22 19.89
C ASP A 270 24.74 -7.48 21.32
N GLY A 271 25.51 -7.01 22.29
CA GLY A 271 25.17 -7.04 23.70
C GLY A 271 25.88 -5.94 24.48
N GLU A 272 25.74 -5.95 25.80
CA GLU A 272 26.38 -4.97 26.69
C GLU A 272 27.89 -4.83 26.43
N GLU A 273 28.58 -5.94 26.19
CA GLU A 273 30.03 -5.95 25.90
C GLU A 273 30.37 -5.21 24.60
N THR A 274 29.53 -5.32 23.57
CA THR A 274 29.68 -4.60 22.29
C THR A 274 29.71 -3.09 22.52
N TYR A 275 28.75 -2.57 23.29
CA TYR A 275 28.67 -1.13 23.57
C TYR A 275 29.75 -0.67 24.55
N GLN A 276 30.22 -1.52 25.47
CA GLN A 276 31.38 -1.19 26.31
C GLN A 276 32.67 -1.06 25.50
N VAL A 277 32.87 -1.90 24.49
CA VAL A 277 34.00 -1.77 23.54
C VAL A 277 33.91 -0.42 22.83
N LEU A 278 32.73 -0.06 22.29
CA LEU A 278 32.53 1.23 21.62
C LEU A 278 32.77 2.42 22.57
N ARG A 279 32.28 2.38 23.81
CA ARG A 279 32.54 3.46 24.80
C ARG A 279 34.02 3.60 25.11
N LYS A 280 34.74 2.48 25.21
CA LYS A 280 36.20 2.49 25.39
C LYS A 280 36.89 3.17 24.22
N LEU A 281 36.52 2.82 22.99
CA LEU A 281 37.06 3.45 21.77
C LEU A 281 36.71 4.95 21.68
N GLY A 282 35.53 5.37 22.12
CA GLY A 282 35.13 6.78 22.18
C GLY A 282 35.94 7.59 23.20
N SER A 283 36.46 6.94 24.24
CA SER A 283 37.31 7.57 25.26
C SER A 283 38.80 7.61 24.91
N THR A 284 39.22 6.99 23.81
CA THR A 284 40.63 6.93 23.38
C THR A 284 40.91 7.85 22.18
N SER A 285 42.15 7.87 21.69
CA SER A 285 42.53 8.57 20.45
C SER A 285 42.15 7.80 19.18
N PHE A 286 41.10 6.97 19.22
CA PHE A 286 40.66 6.21 18.05
C PHE A 286 40.18 7.19 16.96
N PRO A 287 40.70 7.13 15.72
CA PRO A 287 40.40 8.16 14.72
C PRO A 287 38.94 8.23 14.27
N ASN A 288 38.26 7.09 14.14
CA ASN A 288 36.90 7.02 13.60
C ASN A 288 35.83 7.31 14.67
N GLN A 289 35.83 8.53 15.18
CA GLN A 289 34.85 8.99 16.19
C GLN A 289 33.43 9.11 15.63
N ILE A 290 33.29 9.38 14.32
CA ILE A 290 31.98 9.43 13.64
C ILE A 290 31.26 8.09 13.81
N GLY A 291 31.92 7.00 13.43
CA GLY A 291 31.37 5.66 13.52
C GLY A 291 31.12 5.22 14.97
N VAL A 292 32.06 5.48 15.89
CA VAL A 292 31.88 5.13 17.30
C VAL A 292 30.62 5.77 17.89
N HIS A 293 30.46 7.08 17.76
CA HIS A 293 29.29 7.78 18.31
C HIS A 293 27.99 7.41 17.57
N TYR A 294 28.06 7.19 16.26
CA TYR A 294 26.92 6.69 15.50
C TYR A 294 26.42 5.35 16.06
N TYR A 295 27.29 4.34 16.21
CA TYR A 295 26.88 3.05 16.75
C TYR A 295 26.58 3.07 18.26
N LEU A 296 27.18 3.98 19.04
CA LEU A 296 26.79 4.19 20.44
C LEU A 296 25.37 4.72 20.58
N SER A 297 24.90 5.53 19.62
CA SER A 297 23.50 6.00 19.62
C SER A 297 22.47 4.88 19.43
N TRP A 298 22.91 3.65 19.15
CA TRP A 298 22.06 2.48 18.96
C TRP A 298 21.97 1.62 20.22
N ASP A 299 22.69 1.98 21.29
CA ASP A 299 22.72 1.23 22.55
C ASP A 299 21.30 1.05 23.13
N PRO A 300 20.76 -0.17 23.18
CA PRO A 300 19.41 -0.43 23.66
C PRO A 300 19.30 -0.33 25.19
N THR A 301 20.42 -0.20 25.90
CA THR A 301 20.46 -0.07 27.36
C THR A 301 20.41 1.38 27.82
N GLN A 302 20.70 2.32 26.93
CA GLN A 302 20.70 3.75 27.19
C GLN A 302 19.32 4.37 26.96
N GLU A 303 19.03 5.47 27.66
CA GLU A 303 17.80 6.24 27.41
C GLU A 303 17.90 6.99 26.08
N PHE A 304 16.80 7.11 25.34
CA PHE A 304 16.78 7.80 24.05
C PHE A 304 17.38 9.21 24.07
N ALA A 305 17.28 9.95 25.18
CA ALA A 305 17.93 11.26 25.32
C ALA A 305 19.47 11.15 25.25
N GLY A 306 20.04 10.14 25.90
CA GLY A 306 21.47 9.85 25.78
C GLY A 306 21.82 9.37 24.38
N ASN A 307 21.01 8.51 23.76
CA ASN A 307 21.26 8.05 22.38
C ASN A 307 21.28 9.24 21.42
N LEU A 308 20.37 10.19 21.60
CA LEU A 308 20.34 11.43 20.84
C LEU A 308 21.61 12.27 21.04
N ASP A 309 22.14 12.34 22.27
CA ASP A 309 23.41 13.02 22.53
C ASP A 309 24.58 12.37 21.78
N GLU A 310 24.67 11.03 21.77
CA GLU A 310 25.66 10.30 20.96
C GLU A 310 25.47 10.56 19.45
N ALA A 311 24.23 10.61 18.96
CA ALA A 311 23.96 10.93 17.56
C ALA A 311 24.44 12.35 17.18
N PHE A 312 24.29 13.33 18.07
CA PHE A 312 24.86 14.66 17.86
C PHE A 312 26.39 14.69 17.97
N LEU A 313 26.99 13.90 18.87
CA LEU A 313 28.45 13.76 18.94
C LEU A 313 29.03 13.19 17.64
N ALA A 314 28.31 12.30 16.95
CA ALA A 314 28.70 11.82 15.62
C ALA A 314 28.72 12.96 14.58
N ILE A 315 27.73 13.86 14.61
CA ILE A 315 27.70 15.06 13.75
C ILE A 315 28.84 16.02 14.12
N ASP A 316 29.11 16.23 15.42
CA ASP A 316 30.23 17.05 15.87
C ASP A 316 31.57 16.49 15.39
N ALA A 317 31.76 15.17 15.47
CA ALA A 317 32.94 14.47 14.96
C ALA A 317 33.06 14.64 13.44
N TYR A 318 31.95 14.57 12.69
CA TYR A 318 31.95 14.79 11.24
C TYR A 318 32.48 16.17 10.86
N PHE A 319 32.06 17.23 11.56
CA PHE A 319 32.57 18.58 11.30
C PHE A 319 33.98 18.84 11.86
N ALA A 320 34.47 17.99 12.76
CA ALA A 320 35.86 18.03 13.23
C ALA A 320 36.83 17.34 12.24
N ASP A 321 36.33 16.40 11.44
CA ASP A 321 37.09 15.74 10.38
C ASP A 321 37.29 16.67 9.16
N LYS A 322 38.42 16.51 8.47
CA LYS A 322 38.80 17.31 7.30
C LYS A 322 38.30 16.70 5.98
N MET A 323 37.84 15.44 5.99
CA MET A 323 37.21 14.81 4.83
C MET A 323 35.69 14.73 5.02
N ILE A 324 34.98 15.61 4.31
CA ILE A 324 33.53 15.73 4.33
C ILE A 324 32.97 14.90 3.17
N LEU A 325 32.19 13.86 3.48
CA LEU A 325 31.42 13.08 2.50
C LEU A 325 29.93 13.45 2.62
N PRO A 326 29.24 13.81 1.52
CA PRO A 326 27.85 14.28 1.57
C PRO A 326 26.87 13.26 2.18
N ASP A 327 26.97 12.00 1.75
CA ASP A 327 26.08 10.92 2.19
C ASP A 327 26.20 10.64 3.69
N THR A 328 27.38 10.89 4.26
CA THR A 328 27.62 10.72 5.70
C THR A 328 26.79 11.71 6.51
N LEU A 329 26.77 13.00 6.18
CA LEU A 329 25.95 13.95 6.93
C LEU A 329 24.46 13.62 6.82
N ARG A 330 24.01 13.22 5.63
CA ARG A 330 22.63 12.79 5.40
C ARG A 330 22.25 11.63 6.34
N LEU A 331 23.11 10.61 6.44
CA LEU A 331 22.91 9.48 7.36
C LEU A 331 22.87 9.92 8.83
N LEU A 332 23.78 10.79 9.26
CA LEU A 332 23.82 11.26 10.64
C LEU A 332 22.57 12.09 10.99
N CYS A 333 22.07 12.91 10.06
CA CYS A 333 20.81 13.64 10.23
C CYS A 333 19.61 12.70 10.31
N ALA A 334 19.58 11.64 9.49
CA ALA A 334 18.55 10.61 9.53
C ALA A 334 18.49 9.94 10.92
N ASN A 335 19.64 9.57 11.47
CA ASN A 335 19.73 8.95 12.79
C ASN A 335 19.21 9.87 13.91
N VAL A 336 19.56 11.17 13.88
CA VAL A 336 18.99 12.17 14.81
C VAL A 336 17.47 12.27 14.66
N TYR A 337 16.97 12.32 13.42
CA TYR A 337 15.54 12.37 13.15
C TYR A 337 14.81 11.13 13.67
N ASP A 338 15.31 9.93 13.41
CA ASP A 338 14.69 8.67 13.84
C ASP A 338 14.62 8.54 15.37
N ILE A 339 15.69 8.91 16.09
CA ILE A 339 15.67 8.93 17.56
C ILE A 339 14.65 9.97 18.05
N SER A 340 14.53 11.12 17.38
CA SER A 340 13.54 12.14 17.72
C SER A 340 12.09 11.63 17.55
N LEU A 341 11.80 10.82 16.53
CA LEU A 341 10.49 10.22 16.33
C LEU A 341 10.10 9.30 17.50
N GLN A 342 11.06 8.51 18.00
CA GLN A 342 10.84 7.61 19.14
C GLN A 342 10.54 8.40 20.41
N MET A 343 11.27 9.48 20.66
CA MET A 343 11.05 10.36 21.82
C MET A 343 9.75 11.17 21.74
N GLY A 344 9.49 11.74 20.57
CA GLY A 344 8.37 12.65 20.34
C GLY A 344 7.00 12.00 20.46
N SER A 345 6.90 10.69 20.23
CA SER A 345 5.69 9.90 20.49
C SER A 345 5.13 10.05 21.92
N LYS A 346 6.01 10.32 22.89
CA LYS A 346 5.66 10.55 24.31
C LYS A 346 5.78 12.02 24.72
N LYS A 347 6.65 12.78 24.07
CA LYS A 347 6.98 14.17 24.40
C LYS A 347 7.11 15.03 23.13
N PRO A 348 6.01 15.53 22.55
CA PRO A 348 6.05 16.27 21.28
C PRO A 348 6.98 17.50 21.27
N LYS A 349 7.23 18.13 22.43
CA LYS A 349 8.16 19.27 22.56
C LYS A 349 9.58 18.96 22.10
N VAL A 350 10.00 17.69 22.15
CA VAL A 350 11.35 17.26 21.75
C VAL A 350 11.64 17.63 20.29
N TYR A 351 10.65 17.63 19.40
CA TYR A 351 10.86 17.96 17.99
C TYR A 351 11.43 19.37 17.82
N GLY A 352 10.90 20.36 18.55
CA GLY A 352 11.40 21.74 18.51
C GLY A 352 12.82 21.86 19.08
N GLU A 353 13.11 21.18 20.19
CA GLU A 353 14.45 21.19 20.82
C GLU A 353 15.52 20.57 19.91
N VAL A 354 15.20 19.44 19.27
CA VAL A 354 16.07 18.76 18.31
C VAL A 354 16.27 19.62 17.07
N GLN A 355 15.20 20.22 16.54
CA GLN A 355 15.26 21.10 15.38
C GLN A 355 16.19 22.29 15.65
N GLU A 356 16.07 22.96 16.79
CA GLU A 356 16.93 24.09 17.16
C GLU A 356 18.40 23.69 17.31
N ARG A 357 18.68 22.51 17.85
CA ARG A 357 20.07 22.00 17.98
C ARG A 357 20.65 21.64 16.62
N LEU A 358 19.89 20.93 15.78
CA LEU A 358 20.31 20.49 14.45
C LEU A 358 20.48 21.67 13.48
N ALA A 359 19.67 22.71 13.60
CA ALA A 359 19.74 23.91 12.75
C ALA A 359 21.08 24.65 12.87
N ARG A 360 21.78 24.54 14.01
CA ARG A 360 23.10 25.17 14.24
C ARG A 360 24.18 24.68 13.28
N TYR A 361 24.01 23.49 12.69
CA TYR A 361 24.96 22.96 11.72
C TYR A 361 24.80 23.57 10.33
N LEU A 362 23.69 24.26 10.02
CA LEU A 362 23.49 24.91 8.71
C LEU A 362 24.60 25.93 8.39
N GLU A 363 25.09 26.65 9.40
CA GLU A 363 26.17 27.63 9.24
C GLU A 363 27.52 27.00 8.88
N LYS A 364 27.69 25.70 9.19
CA LYS A 364 28.90 24.93 8.91
C LYS A 364 28.88 24.28 7.52
N VAL A 365 27.75 24.30 6.83
CA VAL A 365 27.57 23.66 5.52
C VAL A 365 27.45 24.72 4.43
N LYS A 366 28.05 24.47 3.27
CA LYS A 366 27.96 25.38 2.12
C LYS A 366 26.52 25.45 1.62
N LYS A 367 25.91 26.65 1.64
CA LYS A 367 24.56 26.87 1.10
C LYS A 367 24.44 26.38 -0.35
N GLY A 368 23.38 25.62 -0.63
CA GLY A 368 23.11 25.02 -1.95
C GLY A 368 23.95 23.79 -2.29
N SER A 369 24.67 23.21 -1.34
CA SER A 369 25.25 21.86 -1.47
C SER A 369 24.20 20.78 -1.18
N GLU A 370 24.47 19.55 -1.59
CA GLU A 370 23.61 18.39 -1.32
C GLU A 370 23.44 18.14 0.19
N GLU A 371 24.49 18.40 0.97
CA GLU A 371 24.49 18.35 2.43
C GLU A 371 23.56 19.39 3.05
N TRP A 372 23.61 20.62 2.52
CA TRP A 372 22.77 21.72 3.00
C TRP A 372 21.30 21.44 2.73
N GLU A 373 21.00 20.93 1.55
CA GLU A 373 19.67 20.48 1.17
C GLU A 373 19.18 19.36 2.08
N ALA A 374 19.94 18.27 2.23
CA ALA A 374 19.56 17.14 3.07
C ALA A 374 19.28 17.57 4.52
N LEU A 375 20.17 18.36 5.11
CA LEU A 375 19.99 18.91 6.46
C LEU A 375 18.73 19.76 6.55
N THR A 376 18.47 20.62 5.56
CA THR A 376 17.26 21.47 5.53
C THR A 376 15.98 20.64 5.41
N LEU A 377 15.98 19.54 4.64
CA LEU A 377 14.83 18.64 4.52
C LEU A 377 14.52 17.90 5.83
N TYR A 378 15.55 17.47 6.57
CA TYR A 378 15.36 16.89 7.90
C TYR A 378 14.85 17.93 8.93
N LEU A 379 15.34 19.17 8.87
CA LEU A 379 14.81 20.26 9.69
C LEU A 379 13.34 20.55 9.39
N ALA A 380 12.98 20.62 8.10
CA ALA A 380 11.58 20.79 7.69
C ALA A 380 10.69 19.64 8.18
N ALA A 381 11.21 18.40 8.16
CA ALA A 381 10.49 17.25 8.69
C ALA A 381 10.26 17.37 10.21
N LEU A 382 11.26 17.84 10.97
CA LEU A 382 11.10 18.14 12.40
C LEU A 382 10.12 19.29 12.64
N ASP A 383 10.12 20.32 11.80
CA ASP A 383 9.18 21.45 11.88
C ASP A 383 7.73 20.96 11.70
N VAL A 384 7.47 20.07 10.73
CA VAL A 384 6.16 19.40 10.60
C VAL A 384 5.79 18.67 11.90
N LYS A 385 6.68 17.83 12.44
CA LYS A 385 6.41 17.06 13.67
C LYS A 385 6.21 17.97 14.89
N GLY A 386 6.82 19.15 14.87
CA GLY A 386 6.65 20.23 15.84
C GLY A 386 5.47 21.18 15.54
N GLU A 387 4.56 20.83 14.62
CA GLU A 387 3.38 21.61 14.22
C GLU A 387 3.67 22.98 13.56
N LYS A 388 4.91 23.20 13.09
CA LYS A 388 5.34 24.40 12.34
C LYS A 388 5.25 24.18 10.82
N ILE A 389 4.03 23.93 10.34
CA ILE A 389 3.80 23.49 8.95
C ILE A 389 4.21 24.56 7.92
N GLU A 390 4.00 25.85 8.18
CA GLU A 390 4.37 26.91 7.22
C GLU A 390 5.89 27.06 7.04
N ASP A 391 6.67 26.89 8.12
CA ASP A 391 8.14 26.93 8.06
C ASP A 391 8.68 25.75 7.24
N ALA A 392 8.09 24.57 7.44
CA ALA A 392 8.40 23.39 6.65
C ALA A 392 8.00 23.56 5.17
N LEU A 393 6.82 24.10 4.88
CA LEU A 393 6.35 24.37 3.53
C LEU A 393 7.28 25.33 2.77
N ALA A 394 7.76 26.39 3.43
CA ALA A 394 8.73 27.30 2.84
C ALA A 394 10.03 26.58 2.44
N SER A 395 10.51 25.71 3.32
CA SER A 395 11.71 24.89 3.09
C SER A 395 11.51 23.91 1.94
N TYR A 396 10.43 23.12 1.95
CA TYR A 396 10.14 22.15 0.89
C TYR A 396 9.97 22.82 -0.48
N ARG A 397 9.25 23.95 -0.55
CA ARG A 397 9.08 24.71 -1.80
C ARG A 397 10.40 25.20 -2.38
N SER A 398 11.40 25.51 -1.54
CA SER A 398 12.70 25.99 -2.01
C SER A 398 13.51 24.94 -2.79
N PHE A 399 13.22 23.65 -2.60
CA PHE A 399 13.90 22.54 -3.28
C PHE A 399 12.99 21.75 -4.24
N ALA A 400 11.69 22.07 -4.31
CA ALA A 400 10.69 21.30 -5.05
C ALA A 400 10.97 21.15 -6.57
N ALA A 401 11.82 22.01 -7.16
CA ALA A 401 12.19 21.92 -8.57
C ALA A 401 13.22 20.82 -8.86
N GLU A 402 14.04 20.45 -7.87
CA GLU A 402 15.22 19.58 -8.04
C GLU A 402 15.21 18.36 -7.11
N ASN A 403 14.33 18.34 -6.09
CA ASN A 403 14.24 17.27 -5.11
C ASN A 403 12.84 16.63 -5.04
N HIS A 404 12.78 15.31 -5.21
CA HIS A 404 11.54 14.53 -5.26
C HIS A 404 10.78 14.57 -3.92
N GLU A 405 11.47 14.33 -2.81
CA GLU A 405 10.88 14.32 -1.46
C GLU A 405 10.36 15.72 -1.07
N ALA A 406 11.07 16.77 -1.44
CA ALA A 406 10.66 18.14 -1.19
C ALA A 406 9.39 18.49 -1.97
N LEU A 407 9.31 18.11 -3.25
CA LEU A 407 8.12 18.34 -4.06
C LEU A 407 6.90 17.62 -3.49
N ILE A 408 7.02 16.32 -3.22
CA ILE A 408 5.89 15.52 -2.74
C ILE A 408 5.42 15.97 -1.35
N ASN A 409 6.35 16.33 -0.45
CA ASN A 409 6.01 16.91 0.86
C ASN A 409 5.30 18.26 0.73
N ALA A 410 5.83 19.17 -0.11
CA ALA A 410 5.22 20.49 -0.31
C ALA A 410 3.77 20.33 -0.81
N VAL A 411 3.55 19.46 -1.79
CA VAL A 411 2.22 19.20 -2.33
C VAL A 411 1.31 18.55 -1.27
N TYR A 412 1.80 17.54 -0.56
CA TYR A 412 1.03 16.88 0.51
C TYR A 412 0.58 17.88 1.58
N TYR A 413 1.48 18.69 2.15
CA TYR A 413 1.11 19.63 3.21
C TYR A 413 0.24 20.79 2.71
N LEU A 414 0.36 21.21 1.45
CA LEU A 414 -0.60 22.14 0.85
C LEU A 414 -2.00 21.52 0.77
N THR A 415 -2.11 20.27 0.33
CA THR A 415 -3.41 19.59 0.28
C THR A 415 -4.02 19.37 1.67
N ARG A 416 -3.20 19.08 2.69
CA ARG A 416 -3.66 18.94 4.08
C ARG A 416 -4.11 20.25 4.72
N GLN A 417 -3.69 21.39 4.19
CA GLN A 417 -4.09 22.73 4.62
C GLN A 417 -5.22 23.32 3.76
N ASP A 418 -5.93 22.47 2.99
CA ASP A 418 -7.00 22.89 2.07
C ASP A 418 -6.55 23.89 0.98
N ARG A 419 -5.24 23.92 0.66
CA ARG A 419 -4.61 24.83 -0.33
C ARG A 419 -4.38 24.11 -1.68
N LEU A 420 -5.43 23.46 -2.20
CA LEU A 420 -5.35 22.61 -3.39
C LEU A 420 -4.93 23.37 -4.66
N ASP A 421 -5.38 24.61 -4.83
CA ASP A 421 -5.02 25.42 -6.01
C ASP A 421 -3.53 25.78 -6.00
N GLU A 422 -2.96 26.13 -4.85
CA GLU A 422 -1.52 26.38 -4.72
C GLU A 422 -0.68 25.12 -4.98
N ALA A 423 -1.19 23.96 -4.57
CA ALA A 423 -0.55 22.67 -4.84
C ALA A 423 -0.49 22.40 -6.36
N GLN A 424 -1.57 22.69 -7.09
CA GLN A 424 -1.61 22.55 -8.55
C GLN A 424 -0.69 23.55 -9.25
N GLU A 425 -0.66 24.80 -8.80
CA GLU A 425 0.24 25.83 -9.34
C GLU A 425 1.71 25.43 -9.16
N LEU A 426 2.07 24.90 -7.98
CA LEU A 426 3.41 24.40 -7.72
C LEU A 426 3.78 23.29 -8.71
N VAL A 427 2.97 22.24 -8.85
CA VAL A 427 3.24 21.11 -9.77
C VAL A 427 3.23 21.54 -11.24
N ALA A 428 2.40 22.53 -11.62
CA ALA A 428 2.38 23.09 -12.97
C ALA A 428 3.66 23.88 -13.29
N SER A 429 4.28 24.50 -12.27
CA SER A 429 5.51 25.27 -12.42
C SER A 429 6.77 24.41 -12.62
N ILE A 430 6.75 23.16 -12.14
CA ILE A 430 7.90 22.26 -12.23
C ILE A 430 8.17 21.87 -13.67
N LYS A 431 9.43 22.05 -14.11
CA LYS A 431 9.96 21.63 -15.42
C LYS A 431 11.08 20.61 -15.19
N PRO A 432 10.74 19.32 -15.09
CA PRO A 432 11.72 18.28 -14.81
C PRO A 432 12.85 18.26 -15.83
N TYR A 433 14.07 17.95 -15.39
CA TYR A 433 15.18 17.66 -16.30
C TYR A 433 14.84 16.41 -17.14
N HIS A 434 15.04 16.48 -18.45
CA HIS A 434 14.60 15.43 -19.38
C HIS A 434 15.19 14.02 -19.14
N LYS A 435 16.28 13.89 -18.36
CA LYS A 435 16.85 12.60 -17.96
C LYS A 435 16.43 12.15 -16.56
N ASP A 436 15.78 13.00 -15.79
CA ASP A 436 15.27 12.66 -14.46
C ASP A 436 13.89 11.99 -14.62
N THR A 437 13.91 10.69 -14.91
CA THR A 437 12.70 9.91 -15.16
C THR A 437 11.79 9.85 -13.92
N ARG A 438 12.37 9.77 -12.71
CA ARG A 438 11.63 9.78 -11.44
C ARG A 438 10.87 11.10 -11.25
N MET A 439 11.50 12.25 -11.52
CA MET A 439 10.81 13.55 -11.36
C MET A 439 9.73 13.75 -12.43
N ILE A 440 9.99 13.32 -13.66
CA ILE A 440 8.99 13.33 -14.74
C ILE A 440 7.75 12.51 -14.33
N GLN A 441 7.97 11.30 -13.80
CA GLN A 441 6.91 10.43 -13.32
C GLN A 441 6.16 11.05 -12.15
N LEU A 442 6.87 11.50 -11.11
CA LEU A 442 6.28 12.12 -9.92
C LEU A 442 5.39 13.31 -10.28
N VAL A 443 5.87 14.25 -11.11
CA VAL A 443 5.06 15.40 -11.56
C VAL A 443 3.79 14.94 -12.28
N LYS A 444 3.87 13.91 -13.12
CA LYS A 444 2.70 13.38 -13.84
C LYS A 444 1.70 12.73 -12.87
N LEU A 445 2.16 11.91 -11.93
CA LEU A 445 1.33 11.27 -10.90
C LEU A 445 0.68 12.29 -9.96
N LEU A 446 1.44 13.31 -9.52
CA LEU A 446 0.92 14.39 -8.68
C LEU A 446 -0.19 15.17 -9.38
N ARG A 447 -0.05 15.47 -10.69
CA ARG A 447 -1.12 16.13 -11.46
C ARG A 447 -2.40 15.28 -11.49
N GLN A 448 -2.27 14.00 -11.84
CA GLN A 448 -3.42 13.08 -11.87
C GLN A 448 -4.09 12.99 -10.49
N ASP A 449 -3.30 12.94 -9.42
CA ASP A 449 -3.82 12.83 -8.07
C ASP A 449 -4.55 14.11 -7.61
N LEU A 450 -3.94 15.29 -7.86
CA LEU A 450 -4.55 16.58 -7.56
C LEU A 450 -5.86 16.80 -8.34
N ASP A 451 -5.93 16.36 -9.61
CA ASP A 451 -7.15 16.38 -10.39
C ASP A 451 -8.24 15.48 -9.77
N SER A 452 -7.86 14.28 -9.28
CA SER A 452 -8.78 13.41 -8.54
C SER A 452 -9.22 14.02 -7.20
N LEU A 453 -8.38 14.81 -6.53
CA LEU A 453 -8.72 15.50 -5.29
C LEU A 453 -9.72 16.66 -5.52
N LYS A 454 -9.79 17.24 -6.72
CA LYS A 454 -10.85 18.22 -7.05
C LYS A 454 -12.23 17.60 -7.15
N GLU A 455 -12.31 16.32 -7.53
CA GLU A 455 -13.58 15.63 -7.75
C GLU A 455 -14.16 14.99 -6.46
N GLN A 456 -13.49 15.09 -5.30
CA GLN A 456 -13.88 14.39 -4.05
C GLN A 456 -15.35 14.62 -3.68
N SER A 457 -15.81 15.88 -3.69
CA SER A 457 -17.20 16.23 -3.33
C SER A 457 -18.23 15.59 -4.26
N LYS A 458 -17.92 15.49 -5.55
CA LYS A 458 -18.79 14.89 -6.56
C LYS A 458 -18.80 13.37 -6.43
N ILE A 459 -17.63 12.74 -6.22
CA ILE A 459 -17.53 11.29 -6.01
C ILE A 459 -18.29 10.89 -4.73
N ALA A 460 -18.13 11.64 -3.64
CA ALA A 460 -18.86 11.43 -2.40
C ALA A 460 -20.39 11.55 -2.59
N LEU A 461 -20.85 12.52 -3.40
CA LEU A 461 -22.26 12.69 -3.73
C LEU A 461 -22.81 11.51 -4.53
N ASP A 462 -22.08 11.05 -5.56
CA ASP A 462 -22.42 9.88 -6.37
C ASP A 462 -22.57 8.64 -5.48
N LEU A 463 -21.60 8.39 -4.59
CA LEU A 463 -21.63 7.28 -3.64
C LEU A 463 -22.82 7.39 -2.69
N ALA A 464 -23.04 8.55 -2.07
CA ALA A 464 -24.16 8.78 -1.16
C ALA A 464 -25.52 8.61 -1.85
N TYR A 465 -25.61 8.92 -3.15
CA TYR A 465 -26.82 8.65 -3.93
C TYR A 465 -27.05 7.15 -4.09
N SER A 466 -26.03 6.39 -4.53
CA SER A 466 -26.16 4.94 -4.72
C SER A 466 -26.44 4.19 -3.42
N LEU A 467 -25.82 4.58 -2.30
CA LEU A 467 -26.11 3.99 -0.99
C LEU A 467 -27.54 4.28 -0.54
N ARG A 468 -28.04 5.52 -0.71
CA ARG A 468 -29.45 5.86 -0.41
C ARG A 468 -30.44 5.11 -1.29
N LYS A 469 -30.06 4.79 -2.52
CA LYS A 469 -30.86 4.00 -3.46
C LYS A 469 -30.88 2.51 -3.11
N MET A 470 -29.81 1.99 -2.50
CA MET A 470 -29.74 0.63 -1.94
C MET A 470 -30.48 0.51 -0.61
N GLU A 471 -30.36 1.54 0.23
CA GLU A 471 -31.43 1.95 1.15
C GLU A 471 -32.71 2.24 0.36
N SER A 472 -33.90 2.56 0.85
CA SER A 472 -35.10 2.74 -0.03
C SER A 472 -35.61 1.54 -0.88
N ALA A 473 -34.77 0.60 -1.36
CA ALA A 473 -35.21 -0.58 -2.10
C ALA A 473 -36.08 -1.47 -1.20
N SER A 474 -37.26 -1.86 -1.68
CA SER A 474 -38.26 -2.60 -0.88
C SER A 474 -37.73 -3.97 -0.44
N THR A 475 -37.05 -4.67 -1.36
CA THR A 475 -36.43 -5.97 -1.13
C THR A 475 -35.05 -6.01 -1.74
N VAL A 476 -34.09 -6.60 -1.01
CA VAL A 476 -32.73 -6.83 -1.49
C VAL A 476 -32.27 -8.19 -0.98
N GLN A 477 -31.65 -8.99 -1.84
CA GLN A 477 -30.89 -10.16 -1.41
C GLN A 477 -29.40 -9.84 -1.50
N VAL A 478 -28.67 -10.06 -0.42
CA VAL A 478 -27.22 -9.90 -0.35
C VAL A 478 -26.58 -11.27 -0.23
N LYS A 479 -25.61 -11.57 -1.08
CA LYS A 479 -24.79 -12.77 -0.97
C LYS A 479 -23.37 -12.36 -0.64
N GLY A 480 -22.81 -12.90 0.42
CA GLY A 480 -21.51 -12.46 0.89
C GLY A 480 -20.63 -13.56 1.42
N GLU A 481 -19.34 -13.25 1.41
CA GLU A 481 -18.29 -14.01 2.08
C GLU A 481 -17.45 -13.04 2.91
N SER A 482 -17.06 -13.45 4.11
CA SER A 482 -16.23 -12.61 4.97
C SER A 482 -15.33 -13.42 5.88
N VAL A 483 -14.25 -12.79 6.35
CA VAL A 483 -13.30 -13.32 7.30
C VAL A 483 -13.24 -12.36 8.49
N LEU A 484 -13.59 -12.83 9.69
CA LEU A 484 -13.53 -12.06 10.93
C LEU A 484 -12.67 -12.79 11.94
N SER A 485 -11.48 -12.25 12.23
CA SER A 485 -10.53 -12.82 13.20
C SER A 485 -10.28 -14.34 13.00
N GLY A 486 -10.13 -14.74 11.74
CA GLY A 486 -9.90 -16.13 11.31
C GLY A 486 -11.15 -16.99 11.11
N TYR A 487 -12.34 -16.50 11.47
CA TYR A 487 -13.59 -17.17 11.13
C TYR A 487 -13.99 -16.85 9.70
N LEU A 488 -14.26 -17.87 8.89
CA LEU A 488 -14.75 -17.72 7.53
C LEU A 488 -16.28 -17.81 7.52
N PHE A 489 -16.95 -16.91 6.83
CA PHE A 489 -18.41 -16.88 6.70
C PHE A 489 -18.81 -16.91 5.23
N LYS A 490 -19.88 -17.64 4.94
CA LYS A 490 -20.63 -17.53 3.69
C LYS A 490 -22.10 -17.40 4.00
N TYR A 491 -22.76 -16.42 3.38
CA TYR A 491 -24.14 -16.12 3.70
C TYR A 491 -24.96 -15.55 2.55
N THR A 492 -26.26 -15.75 2.71
CA THR A 492 -27.31 -15.03 2.00
C THR A 492 -28.14 -14.29 3.03
N GLN A 493 -28.28 -12.98 2.87
CA GLN A 493 -29.15 -12.13 3.66
C GLN A 493 -30.31 -11.66 2.79
N ASP A 494 -31.53 -12.06 3.16
CA ASP A 494 -32.76 -11.55 2.58
C ASP A 494 -33.23 -10.36 3.42
N ILE A 495 -33.37 -9.18 2.80
CA ILE A 495 -33.81 -7.94 3.45
C ILE A 495 -35.18 -7.55 2.89
N ASP A 496 -36.19 -7.50 3.76
CA ASP A 496 -37.56 -7.08 3.45
C ASP A 496 -37.89 -5.82 4.24
N ARG A 497 -37.71 -4.66 3.60
CA ARG A 497 -37.90 -3.36 4.25
C ARG A 497 -39.35 -3.01 4.49
N GLU A 498 -40.27 -3.55 3.70
CA GLU A 498 -41.71 -3.39 3.91
C GLU A 498 -42.13 -4.05 5.22
N ARG A 499 -41.60 -5.24 5.50
CA ARG A 499 -41.84 -5.94 6.77
C ARG A 499 -40.94 -5.48 7.90
N LYS A 500 -39.89 -4.72 7.58
CA LYS A 500 -38.82 -4.28 8.49
C LYS A 500 -38.15 -5.47 9.18
N ALA A 501 -37.84 -6.48 8.36
CA ALA A 501 -37.26 -7.73 8.82
C ALA A 501 -36.20 -8.22 7.83
N SER A 502 -35.15 -8.85 8.35
CA SER A 502 -34.17 -9.56 7.54
C SER A 502 -33.90 -10.95 8.08
N ARG A 503 -33.46 -11.84 7.19
CA ARG A 503 -33.04 -13.21 7.52
C ARG A 503 -31.68 -13.44 6.89
N THR A 504 -30.73 -13.89 7.70
CA THR A 504 -29.43 -14.36 7.21
C THR A 504 -29.37 -15.87 7.35
N THR A 505 -28.95 -16.54 6.30
CA THR A 505 -28.70 -17.99 6.28
C THR A 505 -27.34 -18.27 5.68
N GLY A 506 -26.67 -19.30 6.16
CA GLY A 506 -25.38 -19.68 5.62
C GLY A 506 -24.65 -20.67 6.50
N TYR A 507 -23.32 -20.59 6.45
CA TYR A 507 -22.44 -21.37 7.27
C TYR A 507 -21.19 -20.57 7.61
N TYR A 508 -20.52 -20.99 8.68
CA TYR A 508 -19.23 -20.44 9.07
C TYR A 508 -18.26 -21.56 9.44
N GLN A 509 -16.98 -21.26 9.35
CA GLN A 509 -15.90 -22.16 9.77
C GLN A 509 -15.06 -21.45 10.82
N SER A 510 -14.97 -22.05 12.01
CA SER A 510 -14.04 -21.61 13.06
C SER A 510 -12.61 -22.01 12.68
N PRO A 511 -11.59 -21.17 12.97
CA PRO A 511 -10.19 -21.55 12.73
C PRO A 511 -9.75 -22.77 13.57
N TYR A 512 -10.51 -23.13 14.61
CA TYR A 512 -10.21 -24.24 15.50
C TYR A 512 -10.96 -25.54 15.18
N LYS A 513 -11.89 -25.52 14.20
CA LYS A 513 -12.70 -26.69 13.83
C LYS A 513 -12.62 -26.95 12.32
N PRO A 514 -12.47 -28.21 11.87
CA PRO A 514 -12.45 -28.53 10.45
C PRO A 514 -13.85 -28.60 9.83
N ILE A 515 -14.91 -28.57 10.64
CA ILE A 515 -16.31 -28.71 10.20
C ILE A 515 -16.98 -27.35 10.03
N LEU A 516 -17.98 -27.29 9.15
CA LEU A 516 -18.82 -26.12 8.95
C LEU A 516 -19.97 -26.11 9.97
N ASP A 517 -20.16 -24.97 10.61
CA ASP A 517 -21.26 -24.70 11.51
C ASP A 517 -22.38 -23.97 10.76
N LYS A 518 -23.62 -24.31 11.07
CA LYS A 518 -24.79 -23.65 10.49
C LYS A 518 -24.89 -22.21 11.02
N MET A 519 -25.11 -21.26 10.12
CA MET A 519 -25.44 -19.88 10.47
C MET A 519 -26.89 -19.59 10.10
N GLU A 520 -27.67 -19.12 11.07
CA GLU A 520 -29.01 -18.59 10.80
C GLU A 520 -29.33 -17.47 11.78
N SER A 521 -29.91 -16.38 11.25
CA SER A 521 -30.34 -15.27 12.09
C SER A 521 -31.51 -14.51 11.50
N TYR A 522 -32.24 -13.80 12.36
CA TYR A 522 -33.35 -12.93 12.01
C TYR A 522 -33.18 -11.57 12.68
N THR A 523 -33.45 -10.50 11.96
CA THR A 523 -33.51 -9.16 12.52
C THR A 523 -34.94 -8.64 12.46
N ASP A 524 -35.46 -8.20 13.62
CA ASP A 524 -36.72 -7.48 13.77
C ASP A 524 -36.41 -6.01 14.05
N GLU A 525 -36.51 -5.16 13.03
CA GLU A 525 -36.25 -3.74 13.22
C GLU A 525 -37.39 -3.05 13.99
N LYS A 526 -38.61 -3.58 13.96
CA LYS A 526 -39.75 -3.01 14.73
C LYS A 526 -39.57 -3.24 16.22
N ALA A 527 -39.09 -4.42 16.59
CA ALA A 527 -38.83 -4.77 17.99
C ALA A 527 -37.40 -4.41 18.46
N GLU A 528 -36.56 -3.87 17.58
CA GLU A 528 -35.13 -3.60 17.82
C GLU A 528 -34.37 -4.84 18.34
N ARG A 529 -34.73 -6.03 17.82
CA ARG A 529 -34.17 -7.32 18.23
C ARG A 529 -33.50 -8.06 17.10
N HIS A 530 -32.39 -8.71 17.41
CA HIS A 530 -31.74 -9.68 16.54
C HIS A 530 -31.80 -11.04 17.22
N TYR A 531 -32.07 -12.09 16.45
CA TYR A 531 -32.13 -13.48 16.89
C TYR A 531 -31.06 -14.25 16.14
N THR A 532 -30.20 -14.96 16.85
CA THR A 532 -29.12 -15.75 16.26
C THR A 532 -29.28 -17.20 16.69
N TYR A 533 -29.10 -18.13 15.77
CA TYR A 533 -29.03 -19.55 16.09
C TYR A 533 -27.62 -19.89 16.59
N ASP A 534 -27.53 -20.38 17.82
CA ASP A 534 -26.31 -20.93 18.39
C ASP A 534 -26.18 -22.41 17.97
N SER A 535 -25.18 -22.71 17.15
CA SER A 535 -24.95 -24.07 16.65
C SER A 535 -24.44 -25.04 17.71
N GLU A 536 -23.82 -24.55 18.80
CA GLU A 536 -23.29 -25.40 19.86
C GLU A 536 -24.39 -25.82 20.84
N SER A 537 -25.27 -24.88 21.21
CA SER A 537 -26.38 -25.17 22.13
C SER A 537 -27.68 -25.58 21.42
N GLU A 538 -27.71 -25.51 20.09
CA GLU A 538 -28.88 -25.75 19.21
C GLU A 538 -30.11 -24.92 19.59
N LYS A 539 -29.89 -23.67 20.04
CA LYS A 539 -30.93 -22.78 20.54
C LYS A 539 -30.85 -21.40 19.92
N TRP A 540 -31.98 -20.69 19.94
CA TRP A 540 -32.00 -19.28 19.60
C TRP A 540 -31.57 -18.42 20.79
N VAL A 541 -30.72 -17.44 20.50
CA VAL A 541 -30.35 -16.35 21.42
C VAL A 541 -30.84 -15.02 20.84
N SER A 542 -31.08 -14.01 21.69
CA SER A 542 -31.50 -12.69 21.24
C SER A 542 -30.63 -11.57 21.80
N GLY A 543 -30.45 -10.54 21.00
CA GLY A 543 -29.75 -9.31 21.35
C GLY A 543 -30.50 -8.08 20.84
N ARG A 544 -29.99 -6.89 21.18
CA ARG A 544 -30.50 -5.61 20.65
C ARG A 544 -29.78 -5.24 19.36
N THR A 545 -30.51 -4.75 18.37
CA THR A 545 -29.95 -4.36 17.05
C THR A 545 -29.08 -3.09 17.10
N LYS A 546 -29.29 -2.22 18.09
CA LYS A 546 -28.56 -0.95 18.20
C LYS A 546 -27.21 -1.03 18.90
N LYS A 547 -26.84 -2.20 19.43
CA LYS A 547 -25.53 -2.38 20.05
C LYS A 547 -24.48 -2.41 18.94
N ARG A 548 -23.49 -1.53 19.03
CA ARG A 548 -22.34 -1.52 18.12
C ARG A 548 -21.16 -2.06 18.91
N ASP A 549 -20.67 -3.21 18.51
CA ASP A 549 -19.54 -3.86 19.15
C ASP A 549 -18.23 -3.32 18.57
N PHE A 550 -18.20 -3.03 17.27
CA PHE A 550 -16.97 -2.69 16.55
C PHE A 550 -16.93 -1.26 15.99
N LEU A 551 -15.71 -0.77 15.70
CA LEU A 551 -15.51 0.56 15.13
C LEU A 551 -16.17 0.68 13.77
N HIS A 552 -15.96 -0.29 12.88
CA HIS A 552 -16.52 -0.25 11.53
C HIS A 552 -18.06 -0.16 11.51
N GLU A 553 -18.76 -0.78 12.46
CA GLU A 553 -20.21 -0.66 12.60
C GLU A 553 -20.63 0.78 12.97
N TRP A 554 -19.83 1.46 13.79
CA TRP A 554 -20.06 2.87 14.12
C TRP A 554 -19.77 3.78 12.91
N VAL A 555 -18.64 3.58 12.24
CA VAL A 555 -18.28 4.36 11.03
C VAL A 555 -19.32 4.20 9.94
N ALA A 556 -19.87 2.99 9.75
CA ALA A 556 -20.95 2.72 8.79
C ALA A 556 -22.17 3.65 8.96
N THR A 557 -22.41 4.16 10.18
CA THR A 557 -23.54 5.07 10.45
C THR A 557 -23.26 6.54 10.19
N ILE A 558 -21.99 6.89 9.98
CA ILE A 558 -21.55 8.24 9.67
C ILE A 558 -21.79 8.48 8.18
N SER A 559 -22.39 9.63 7.84
CA SER A 559 -22.71 9.96 6.46
C SER A 559 -21.45 10.14 5.61
N ILE A 560 -21.49 9.77 4.33
CA ILE A 560 -20.37 9.97 3.40
C ILE A 560 -19.91 11.44 3.37
N LYS A 561 -20.84 12.39 3.49
CA LYS A 561 -20.53 13.82 3.55
C LYS A 561 -19.66 14.16 4.77
N GLU A 562 -20.06 13.68 5.95
CA GLU A 562 -19.33 13.91 7.20
C GLU A 562 -17.97 13.20 7.21
N ARG A 563 -17.89 11.99 6.65
CA ARG A 563 -16.61 11.29 6.46
C ARG A 563 -15.66 12.11 5.60
N LEU A 564 -16.14 12.69 4.49
CA LEU A 564 -15.34 13.55 3.63
C LEU A 564 -14.88 14.82 4.37
N SER A 565 -15.82 15.59 4.95
CA SER A 565 -15.52 16.92 5.47
C SER A 565 -14.83 16.93 6.83
N ASP A 566 -15.20 16.01 7.72
CA ASP A 566 -14.82 16.09 9.14
C ASP A 566 -13.78 15.03 9.51
N TRP A 567 -13.69 13.96 8.72
CA TRP A 567 -12.80 12.82 8.97
C TRP A 567 -11.71 12.67 7.90
N ASN A 568 -11.66 13.59 6.93
CA ASN A 568 -10.69 13.59 5.84
C ASN A 568 -10.70 12.28 5.03
N ALA A 569 -11.87 11.65 4.87
CA ALA A 569 -12.01 10.49 4.03
C ALA A 569 -11.68 10.85 2.58
N ARG A 570 -10.94 9.97 1.91
CA ARG A 570 -10.55 10.13 0.52
C ARG A 570 -11.27 9.12 -0.35
N TYR A 571 -11.81 9.58 -1.46
CA TYR A 571 -12.57 8.80 -2.43
C TYR A 571 -11.86 8.81 -3.78
N TYR A 572 -11.59 7.63 -4.34
CA TYR A 572 -11.02 7.51 -5.69
C TYR A 572 -11.97 6.72 -6.57
N LYS A 573 -12.29 7.28 -7.74
CA LYS A 573 -13.24 6.70 -8.68
C LYS A 573 -12.53 6.18 -9.93
N GLN A 574 -12.63 4.89 -10.17
CA GLN A 574 -12.20 4.23 -11.40
C GLN A 574 -13.43 3.86 -12.23
N THR A 575 -13.40 4.19 -13.52
CA THR A 575 -14.47 3.87 -14.47
C THR A 575 -13.93 2.89 -15.49
N PHE A 576 -14.61 1.76 -15.65
CA PHE A 576 -14.18 0.74 -16.60
C PHE A 576 -15.40 -0.05 -17.08
N GLY A 577 -15.70 0.07 -18.37
CA GLY A 577 -16.89 -0.58 -18.95
C GLY A 577 -18.18 -0.19 -18.23
N ARG A 578 -18.86 -1.19 -17.67
CA ARG A 578 -20.17 -1.09 -17.02
C ARG A 578 -20.16 -0.44 -15.62
N TYR A 579 -19.04 -0.43 -14.91
CA TYR A 579 -19.00 -0.04 -13.50
C TYR A 579 -18.22 1.24 -13.25
N ASP A 580 -18.75 2.02 -12.32
CA ASP A 580 -18.02 3.03 -11.57
C ASP A 580 -17.59 2.36 -10.25
N VAL A 581 -16.29 2.30 -9.97
CA VAL A 581 -15.75 1.74 -8.74
C VAL A 581 -15.17 2.84 -7.87
N ILE A 582 -15.73 3.00 -6.67
CA ILE A 582 -15.32 4.03 -5.72
C ILE A 582 -14.60 3.36 -4.55
N THR A 583 -13.33 3.68 -4.36
CA THR A 583 -12.56 3.27 -3.18
C THR A 583 -12.56 4.39 -2.15
N GLU A 584 -12.90 4.09 -0.91
CA GLU A 584 -12.87 5.00 0.25
C GLU A 584 -11.75 4.58 1.20
N TRP A 585 -10.90 5.54 1.58
CA TRP A 585 -9.98 5.40 2.71
C TRP A 585 -10.34 6.42 3.77
N ILE A 586 -10.31 6.02 5.03
CA ILE A 586 -10.37 6.96 6.15
C ILE A 586 -9.00 6.93 6.86
N PRO A 587 -8.31 8.08 6.99
CA PRO A 587 -7.00 8.12 7.64
C PRO A 587 -7.06 7.58 9.08
N ARG A 588 -6.05 6.77 9.45
CA ARG A 588 -5.88 6.22 10.81
C ARG A 588 -6.04 7.27 11.90
N THR A 589 -5.37 8.41 11.75
CA THR A 589 -5.40 9.51 12.74
C THR A 589 -6.81 10.05 12.96
N ALA A 590 -7.59 10.20 11.88
CA ALA A 590 -8.98 10.62 11.98
C ALA A 590 -9.85 9.57 12.68
N LEU A 591 -9.70 8.28 12.34
CA LEU A 591 -10.43 7.19 13.02
C LEU A 591 -10.12 7.17 14.52
N GLU A 592 -8.85 7.24 14.90
CA GLU A 592 -8.40 7.21 16.29
C GLU A 592 -8.85 8.45 17.07
N GLU A 593 -8.83 9.63 16.46
CA GLU A 593 -9.33 10.86 17.09
C GLU A 593 -10.84 10.80 17.31
N LYS A 594 -11.60 10.52 16.25
CA LYS A 594 -13.08 10.58 16.28
C LYS A 594 -13.66 9.44 17.12
N SER A 595 -13.01 8.28 17.17
CA SER A 595 -13.48 7.14 17.97
C SER A 595 -13.32 7.30 19.48
N ARG A 596 -12.55 8.28 19.98
CA ARG A 596 -12.39 8.52 21.44
C ARG A 596 -13.71 8.77 22.17
N GLY A 597 -14.68 9.36 21.47
CA GLY A 597 -16.04 9.62 21.97
C GLY A 597 -17.05 8.51 21.69
N ALA A 598 -16.67 7.47 20.94
CA ALA A 598 -17.57 6.39 20.55
C ALA A 598 -17.74 5.38 21.70
N SER A 599 -18.98 4.95 21.92
CA SER A 599 -19.31 3.86 22.86
C SER A 599 -19.43 2.55 22.09
N LEU A 600 -18.36 1.75 22.10
CA LEU A 600 -18.30 0.45 21.42
C LEU A 600 -18.34 -0.69 22.44
N GLY A 601 -19.05 -1.78 22.12
CA GLY A 601 -19.19 -2.93 22.99
C GLY A 601 -17.88 -3.69 23.27
N LYS A 602 -16.90 -3.61 22.35
CA LYS A 602 -15.54 -4.14 22.55
C LYS A 602 -14.63 -3.23 23.39
N GLY A 603 -15.09 -2.05 23.75
CA GLY A 603 -14.34 -1.07 24.53
C GLY A 603 -13.71 0.02 23.65
N LYS A 604 -12.71 0.71 24.18
CA LYS A 604 -12.06 1.83 23.48
C LYS A 604 -11.06 1.34 22.45
N ILE A 605 -11.00 2.06 21.32
CA ILE A 605 -9.98 1.86 20.29
C ILE A 605 -8.63 2.37 20.79
N LYS A 606 -7.62 1.51 20.67
CA LYS A 606 -6.21 1.84 20.86
C LYS A 606 -5.57 2.27 19.54
N ALA A 607 -5.87 1.57 18.44
CA ALA A 607 -5.42 1.92 17.09
C ALA A 607 -6.41 1.40 16.05
N ALA A 608 -6.48 2.07 14.90
CA ALA A 608 -7.28 1.61 13.75
C ALA A 608 -6.40 1.59 12.49
N PRO A 609 -5.54 0.56 12.32
CA PRO A 609 -4.51 0.56 11.30
C PRO A 609 -5.01 0.74 9.88
N LEU A 610 -6.20 0.21 9.59
CA LEU A 610 -6.76 0.15 8.25
C LEU A 610 -8.28 0.27 8.27
N TYR A 611 -8.82 1.13 7.41
CA TYR A 611 -10.24 1.17 7.08
C TYR A 611 -10.42 1.51 5.61
N ILE A 612 -10.84 0.52 4.83
CA ILE A 612 -11.06 0.69 3.39
C ILE A 612 -12.38 0.05 2.95
N ASN A 613 -13.09 0.77 2.08
CA ASN A 613 -14.25 0.27 1.36
C ASN A 613 -14.06 0.40 -0.14
N LYS A 614 -14.64 -0.52 -0.90
CA LYS A 614 -14.74 -0.45 -2.35
C LYS A 614 -16.16 -0.73 -2.79
N TYR A 615 -16.77 0.23 -3.48
CA TYR A 615 -18.15 0.22 -3.91
C TYR A 615 -18.20 0.11 -5.44
N TYR A 616 -18.85 -0.94 -5.94
CA TYR A 616 -19.02 -1.17 -7.36
C TYR A 616 -20.43 -0.77 -7.75
N ILE A 617 -20.55 0.26 -8.57
CA ILE A 617 -21.82 0.88 -8.93
C ILE A 617 -22.04 0.68 -10.42
N ASP A 618 -23.16 0.06 -10.76
CA ASP A 618 -23.58 -0.08 -12.15
C ASP A 618 -23.93 1.30 -12.73
N ARG A 619 -23.32 1.67 -13.86
CA ARG A 619 -23.40 3.04 -14.39
C ARG A 619 -24.78 3.41 -14.92
N GLU A 620 -25.53 2.44 -15.41
CA GLU A 620 -26.85 2.66 -16.01
C GLU A 620 -27.92 2.75 -14.92
N SER A 621 -27.99 1.72 -14.07
CA SER A 621 -28.97 1.63 -12.99
C SER A 621 -28.60 2.47 -11.78
N LYS A 622 -27.33 2.85 -11.58
CA LYS A 622 -26.80 3.48 -10.34
C LYS A 622 -26.96 2.64 -9.07
N ASN A 623 -27.23 1.35 -9.22
CA ASN A 623 -27.32 0.42 -8.10
C ASN A 623 -25.92 0.01 -7.64
N LEU A 624 -25.72 -0.07 -6.32
CA LEU A 624 -24.56 -0.76 -5.75
C LEU A 624 -24.70 -2.25 -6.05
N VAL A 625 -23.79 -2.85 -6.81
CA VAL A 625 -23.84 -4.28 -7.17
C VAL A 625 -22.90 -5.13 -6.34
N GLN A 626 -21.81 -4.54 -5.85
CA GLN A 626 -20.83 -5.22 -5.01
C GLN A 626 -20.23 -4.22 -4.02
N HIS A 627 -19.93 -4.68 -2.82
CA HIS A 627 -19.19 -3.93 -1.80
C HIS A 627 -18.11 -4.84 -1.24
N ILE A 628 -16.89 -4.34 -1.20
CA ILE A 628 -15.75 -5.01 -0.58
C ILE A 628 -15.23 -4.13 0.54
N TRP A 629 -14.84 -4.74 1.64
CA TRP A 629 -14.25 -4.01 2.77
C TRP A 629 -13.07 -4.75 3.37
N ARG A 630 -12.21 -3.97 4.02
CA ARG A 630 -11.17 -4.46 4.91
C ARG A 630 -10.93 -3.48 6.05
N TYR A 631 -10.96 -3.99 7.26
CA TYR A 631 -10.79 -3.24 8.49
C TYR A 631 -9.80 -3.94 9.41
N GLU A 632 -8.97 -3.15 10.07
CA GLU A 632 -8.10 -3.60 11.15
C GLU A 632 -8.31 -2.68 12.34
N GLU A 633 -8.66 -3.26 13.49
CA GLU A 633 -9.00 -2.56 14.72
C GLU A 633 -8.25 -3.18 15.89
N LEU A 634 -7.62 -2.34 16.73
CA LEU A 634 -6.94 -2.75 17.95
C LEU A 634 -7.56 -2.01 19.13
N TYR A 635 -8.02 -2.75 20.13
CA TYR A 635 -8.68 -2.19 21.31
C TYR A 635 -7.73 -2.11 22.52
N GLU A 636 -8.07 -1.26 23.50
CA GLU A 636 -7.27 -1.10 24.74
C GLU A 636 -7.14 -2.41 25.54
N ASN A 637 -8.13 -3.31 25.42
CA ASN A 637 -8.12 -4.65 26.01
C ASN A 637 -7.19 -5.64 25.27
N GLN A 638 -6.41 -5.17 24.29
CA GLN A 638 -5.52 -5.96 23.42
C GLN A 638 -6.23 -6.89 22.43
N GLU A 639 -7.54 -6.73 22.25
CA GLU A 639 -8.27 -7.44 21.21
C GLU A 639 -7.93 -6.84 19.84
N TYR A 640 -7.53 -7.72 18.91
CA TYR A 640 -7.26 -7.37 17.52
C TYR A 640 -8.34 -7.97 16.63
N VAL A 641 -8.92 -7.13 15.79
CA VAL A 641 -9.98 -7.49 14.85
C VAL A 641 -9.45 -7.23 13.44
N ALA A 642 -9.29 -8.30 12.67
CA ALA A 642 -9.13 -8.23 11.23
C ALA A 642 -10.44 -8.68 10.59
N TYR A 643 -11.09 -7.77 9.87
CA TYR A 643 -12.37 -8.04 9.22
C TYR A 643 -12.30 -7.67 7.75
N SER A 644 -12.51 -8.63 6.87
CA SER A 644 -12.60 -8.39 5.43
C SER A 644 -13.76 -9.16 4.84
N GLY A 645 -14.31 -8.68 3.74
CA GLY A 645 -15.38 -9.40 3.07
C GLY A 645 -15.83 -8.76 1.79
N THR A 646 -16.76 -9.45 1.14
CA THR A 646 -17.38 -9.04 -0.11
C THR A 646 -18.86 -9.38 -0.05
N ASP A 647 -19.69 -8.41 -0.42
CA ASP A 647 -21.13 -8.56 -0.61
C ASP A 647 -21.51 -8.28 -2.06
N PHE A 648 -22.43 -9.08 -2.59
CA PHE A 648 -23.08 -8.90 -3.89
C PHE A 648 -24.58 -8.63 -3.67
N TYR A 649 -25.10 -7.61 -4.35
CA TYR A 649 -26.46 -7.11 -4.14
C TYR A 649 -27.35 -7.46 -5.32
N ASP A 650 -28.42 -8.22 -5.06
CA ASP A 650 -29.48 -8.56 -6.02
C ASP A 650 -30.80 -7.88 -5.64
N TYR A 651 -31.21 -6.93 -6.49
CA TYR A 651 -32.45 -6.17 -6.35
C TYR A 651 -33.65 -6.83 -7.04
N THR A 652 -33.43 -7.92 -7.79
CA THR A 652 -34.47 -8.64 -8.52
C THR A 652 -35.12 -9.74 -7.68
N ALA A 653 -34.43 -10.17 -6.61
CA ALA A 653 -34.93 -11.14 -5.65
C ALA A 653 -36.14 -10.58 -4.88
N LYS A 654 -37.34 -11.09 -5.17
CA LYS A 654 -38.58 -10.75 -4.46
C LYS A 654 -38.68 -11.52 -3.13
N VAL A 655 -37.85 -11.14 -2.17
CA VAL A 655 -37.80 -11.81 -0.87
C VAL A 655 -38.98 -11.42 0.02
N LYS A 656 -39.43 -12.35 0.86
CA LYS A 656 -40.48 -12.12 1.87
C LYS A 656 -40.03 -12.71 3.19
N VAL A 657 -39.71 -11.86 4.15
CA VAL A 657 -39.15 -12.29 5.44
C VAL A 657 -40.22 -12.25 6.53
N THR A 658 -40.31 -13.32 7.32
CA THR A 658 -41.16 -13.37 8.51
C THR A 658 -40.42 -14.13 9.60
N ILE A 659 -40.44 -13.58 10.81
CA ILE A 659 -39.78 -14.17 11.98
C ILE A 659 -40.68 -15.27 12.54
N PRO A 660 -40.24 -16.53 12.57
CA PRO A 660 -41.07 -17.63 13.04
C PRO A 660 -41.42 -17.46 14.54
N GLU A 661 -42.65 -17.78 14.91
CA GLU A 661 -43.09 -17.69 16.32
C GLU A 661 -42.27 -18.60 17.25
N LYS A 662 -41.79 -19.75 16.75
CA LYS A 662 -40.87 -20.62 17.50
C LYS A 662 -39.59 -19.87 17.94
N VAL A 663 -39.02 -19.05 17.06
CA VAL A 663 -37.81 -18.26 17.36
C VAL A 663 -38.10 -17.25 18.48
N LYS A 664 -39.22 -16.53 18.41
CA LYS A 664 -39.62 -15.58 19.46
C LYS A 664 -39.88 -16.26 20.80
N ASN A 665 -40.52 -17.42 20.78
CA ASN A 665 -40.89 -18.16 21.99
C ASN A 665 -39.69 -18.80 22.70
N GLU A 666 -38.67 -19.24 21.96
CA GLU A 666 -37.46 -19.84 22.56
C GLU A 666 -36.63 -18.85 23.36
N VAL A 667 -36.66 -17.56 23.00
CA VAL A 667 -35.92 -16.51 23.71
C VAL A 667 -36.81 -15.69 24.67
N GLY A 668 -38.13 -15.89 24.63
CA GLY A 668 -39.09 -15.25 25.52
C GLY A 668 -39.25 -15.93 26.90
N ARG A 669 -38.56 -17.05 27.13
CA ARG A 669 -38.41 -17.73 28.42
C ARG A 669 -37.01 -17.47 28.96
#